data_AF-A0A377WLW3-F1
#
_entry.id   AF-A0A377WLW3-F1
#
_cell.length_a   1.000
_cell.length_b   1.000
_cell.length_c   1.000
_cell.angle_alpha   90.00
_cell.angle_beta   90.00
_cell.angle_gamma   90.00
#
_symmetry.space_group_name_H-M   'P 1'
#
loop_
_entity.id
_entity.type
_entity.pdbx_description
1 polymer ?
#
loop_
_entity_poly.entity_id
_entity_poly.type
_entity_poly.pdbx_seq_one_letter_code
_entity_poly.pdbx_strand_id
1 'polypeptide(L)'
;MPQLDEYLRQLAPSMTQWRRDFHLHAESGWLEFRTASKVADILDGLGYQLALGRDVIDADSRMGLPDEETLAQAFERAREQGAPERWLPAFEGGFAGVVATLDTGRPGPTLAFRVDMDALDLNEQHDDSHRPHRDHFASCNAGMMHACGHDGHTAIGLGLAHVLKQYAAQLNGVIKLIFQPAEEGTRGARAMVAAGVVDDVDYFTAIHIGTGVPAGTVVCGGDNFMATTKFDVQFSGVAAHAGGKPEDGRNALLAAAQAALGLHAIPPHSAGASRVNVGVMQAGTGRNVVPSSALLKVETRGESEAINQYVFERAQHVVAGAAAMYEARYELRMMGAATASAPSPAWVDYLREQAARVPGVQQAVDRIAAPAGSEDATLMMARVQARGGLASYMIFGTELSAGHHNEKFDFDESVMAVAVETLARVALNFPWQRGVMEAIFQFVDEVVEAQRDTYCAIADDIWDHPETRFEEFWSAQRLADALEAEGFQLTRDAGGIPNAFIASVGEGQPVIALLGEFDALAGLSQQAHSAEPTPLTPGANGHGCGHNLLGTAAFAAAVAAKGWLQQHGDSGTLRFYGCPGEEGGSGKTFMVREGLFDDVDAALTWHPEAWAGMFSTRTLANIQAAWRFTGTAAHAANSPHLGRSALDAVTLMTTGSNFLNEHIIEKARVHYAITDTGGVSPNVVQAQAEVLYLIRAPEMADAQQIFARIEKIAQGAALMTETQVSCRFEKACSSYLPNRTLEAAMYQAVCHYGPPAWSDEERAFAAAIRATLSANDINNSLNNIAGTSGEEGKTFARRHRDTLLIDEVAPWAATDNVLAGSTDVGDVSWKAPVAQCFSPCFAVGTPLHSWQLVSQGRTSIAHKGMLLAGKVLAATAIRLFSDSALLEASQQELRQVLAERPYRCPIPAEVSPSVLR
;
A
#
# COMPACT_ATOMS: atom_id res chain seq x y z
N MET A 1 -0.27 15.99 31.61
CA MET A 1 0.71 16.93 32.22
C MET A 1 -0.02 18.22 32.61
N PRO A 2 -0.43 18.40 33.88
CA PRO A 2 -1.27 19.53 34.29
C PRO A 2 -0.67 20.92 34.00
N GLN A 3 0.67 21.02 33.97
CA GLN A 3 1.38 22.27 33.71
C GLN A 3 1.36 22.69 32.22
N LEU A 4 1.23 21.74 31.28
CA LEU A 4 1.24 22.04 29.83
C LEU A 4 -0.04 22.77 29.40
N ASP A 5 -1.20 22.30 29.87
CA ASP A 5 -2.51 22.91 29.59
C ASP A 5 -2.61 24.36 30.11
N GLU A 6 -2.03 24.65 31.28
CA GLU A 6 -1.98 26.00 31.82
C GLU A 6 -1.09 26.93 30.98
N TYR A 7 0.08 26.45 30.55
CA TYR A 7 0.98 27.23 29.69
C TYR A 7 0.36 27.53 28.32
N LEU A 8 -0.32 26.56 27.71
CA LEU A 8 -1.03 26.75 26.43
C LEU A 8 -2.13 27.80 26.53
N ARG A 9 -2.89 27.83 27.63
CA ARG A 9 -3.90 28.86 27.88
C ARG A 9 -3.30 30.26 27.97
N GLN A 10 -2.08 30.40 28.49
CA GLN A 10 -1.36 31.67 28.53
C GLN A 10 -0.81 32.07 27.15
N LEU A 11 -0.46 31.09 26.31
CA LEU A 11 0.10 31.31 24.97
C LEU A 11 -0.96 31.58 23.89
N ALA A 12 -2.19 31.09 24.08
CA ALA A 12 -3.28 31.21 23.11
C ALA A 12 -3.53 32.64 22.58
N PRO A 13 -3.55 33.71 23.42
CA PRO A 13 -3.72 35.08 22.92
C PRO A 13 -2.63 35.51 21.93
N SER A 14 -1.38 35.07 22.15
CA SER A 14 -0.26 35.36 21.23
C SER A 14 -0.43 34.63 19.90
N MET A 15 -0.88 33.38 19.90
CA MET A 15 -1.16 32.64 18.66
C MET A 15 -2.24 33.31 17.83
N THR A 16 -3.34 33.73 18.45
CA THR A 16 -4.40 34.51 17.78
C THR A 16 -3.87 35.82 17.20
N GLN A 17 -3.02 36.53 17.94
CA GLN A 17 -2.40 37.76 17.45
C GLN A 17 -1.49 37.51 16.24
N TRP A 18 -0.65 36.47 16.30
CA TRP A 18 0.24 36.12 15.18
C TRP A 18 -0.56 35.74 13.95
N ARG A 19 -1.54 34.85 14.09
CA ARG A 19 -2.40 34.43 12.98
C ARG A 19 -3.00 35.64 12.28
N ARG A 20 -3.67 36.53 13.03
CA ARG A 20 -4.36 37.70 12.45
C ARG A 20 -3.40 38.69 11.79
N ASP A 21 -2.20 38.87 12.33
CA ASP A 21 -1.20 39.72 11.69
C ASP A 21 -0.66 39.11 10.39
N PHE A 22 -0.43 37.78 10.35
CA PHE A 22 -0.07 37.10 9.10
C PHE A 22 -1.21 37.13 8.08
N HIS A 23 -2.46 36.98 8.52
CA HIS A 23 -3.65 37.10 7.67
C HIS A 23 -3.76 38.50 7.03
N LEU A 24 -3.61 39.55 7.85
CA LEU A 24 -3.67 40.96 7.41
C LEU A 24 -2.58 41.27 6.38
N HIS A 25 -1.42 40.63 6.47
CA HIS A 25 -0.28 40.86 5.59
C HIS A 25 0.05 39.61 4.79
N ALA A 26 -0.97 39.02 4.14
CA ALA A 26 -0.84 37.83 3.31
C ALA A 26 0.16 38.07 2.16
N GLU A 27 1.05 37.12 1.92
CA GLU A 27 2.10 37.21 0.88
C GLU A 27 2.11 35.92 0.05
N SER A 28 2.00 36.02 -1.28
CA SER A 28 1.99 34.86 -2.17
C SER A 28 3.31 34.10 -2.19
N GLY A 29 3.28 32.89 -2.76
CA GLY A 29 4.45 32.04 -2.93
C GLY A 29 5.69 32.75 -3.47
N TRP A 30 6.82 32.56 -2.79
CA TRP A 30 8.13 33.20 -3.00
C TRP A 30 8.23 34.68 -2.59
N LEU A 31 7.14 35.30 -2.13
CA LEU A 31 7.07 36.71 -1.77
C LEU A 31 6.90 36.95 -0.26
N GLU A 32 7.05 35.92 0.57
CA GLU A 32 6.75 35.84 2.02
C GLU A 32 7.79 36.55 2.89
N PHE A 33 8.34 37.65 2.38
CA PHE A 33 9.48 38.36 2.96
C PHE A 33 9.17 38.91 4.36
N ARG A 34 7.99 39.50 4.57
CA ARG A 34 7.59 40.03 5.88
C ARG A 34 7.34 38.89 6.85
N THR A 35 6.61 37.87 6.41
CA THR A 35 6.25 36.71 7.24
C THR A 35 7.50 35.99 7.75
N ALA A 36 8.43 35.62 6.85
CA ALA A 36 9.70 35.00 7.21
C ALA A 36 10.55 35.88 8.14
N SER A 37 10.58 37.20 7.92
CA SER A 37 11.32 38.14 8.77
C SER A 37 10.79 38.20 10.20
N LYS A 38 9.47 38.16 10.39
CA LYS A 38 8.89 38.11 11.73
C LYS A 38 9.09 36.75 12.40
N VAL A 39 8.97 35.66 11.65
CA VAL A 39 9.21 34.30 12.16
C VAL A 39 10.65 34.18 12.69
N ALA A 40 11.62 34.63 11.91
CA ALA A 40 13.03 34.67 12.33
C ALA A 40 13.22 35.51 13.60
N ASP A 41 12.59 36.69 13.68
CA ASP A 41 12.70 37.57 14.84
C ASP A 41 12.18 36.95 16.15
N ILE A 42 11.02 36.29 16.07
CA ILE A 42 10.40 35.64 17.22
C ILE A 42 11.24 34.44 17.68
N LEU A 43 11.70 33.59 16.75
CA LEU A 43 12.47 32.39 17.07
C LEU A 43 13.87 32.71 17.62
N ASP A 44 14.51 33.77 17.12
CA ASP A 44 15.76 34.29 17.68
C ASP A 44 15.55 34.82 19.10
N GLY A 45 14.44 35.53 19.36
CA GLY A 45 14.07 36.00 20.70
C GLY A 45 13.89 34.86 21.72
N LEU A 46 13.51 33.66 21.27
CA LEU A 46 13.45 32.44 22.09
C LEU A 46 14.80 31.71 22.21
N GLY A 47 15.82 32.15 21.48
CA GLY A 47 17.16 31.56 21.47
C GLY A 47 17.22 30.21 20.75
N TYR A 48 16.53 30.07 19.62
CA TYR A 48 16.78 28.98 18.67
C TYR A 48 18.01 29.27 17.80
N GLN A 49 18.68 28.24 17.29
CA GLN A 49 19.68 28.41 16.24
C GLN A 49 18.98 28.50 14.88
N LEU A 50 19.20 29.57 14.12
CA LEU A 50 18.50 29.82 12.86
C LEU A 50 19.40 29.56 11.64
N ALA A 51 18.81 28.94 10.62
CA ALA A 51 19.31 28.92 9.25
C ALA A 51 18.26 29.54 8.33
N LEU A 52 18.67 30.48 7.47
CA LEU A 52 17.78 31.40 6.76
C LEU A 52 18.12 31.48 5.27
N GLY A 53 17.14 31.86 4.46
CA GLY A 53 17.46 32.31 3.11
C GLY A 53 18.02 31.20 2.23
N ARG A 54 19.14 31.54 1.57
CA ARG A 54 19.90 30.65 0.68
C ARG A 54 20.52 29.44 1.40
N ASP A 55 20.66 29.48 2.72
CA ASP A 55 21.17 28.34 3.49
C ASP A 55 20.16 27.19 3.56
N VAL A 56 18.88 27.50 3.38
CA VAL A 56 17.77 26.54 3.51
C VAL A 56 16.92 26.45 2.26
N ILE A 57 17.23 27.21 1.21
CA ILE A 57 16.54 27.18 -0.09
C ILE A 57 17.59 27.15 -1.19
N ASP A 58 17.65 26.04 -1.91
CA ASP A 58 18.48 25.90 -3.09
C ASP A 58 17.94 26.77 -4.24
N ALA A 59 18.83 27.51 -4.91
CA ALA A 59 18.43 28.49 -5.91
C ALA A 59 17.92 27.86 -7.21
N ASP A 60 18.54 26.76 -7.65
CA ASP A 60 18.36 26.17 -8.98
C ASP A 60 17.07 25.34 -9.06
N SER A 61 16.61 24.80 -7.94
CA SER A 61 15.42 23.96 -7.87
C SER A 61 14.11 24.72 -7.59
N ARG A 62 14.15 26.06 -7.49
CA ARG A 62 12.95 26.89 -7.38
C ARG A 62 12.17 26.88 -8.69
N MET A 63 10.94 26.40 -8.62
CA MET A 63 9.99 26.38 -9.75
C MET A 63 8.98 27.51 -9.61
N GLY A 64 8.38 27.93 -10.73
CA GLY A 64 7.30 28.93 -10.72
C GLY A 64 7.66 30.26 -10.05
N LEU A 65 8.94 30.64 -10.07
CA LEU A 65 9.41 31.89 -9.48
C LEU A 65 8.79 33.09 -10.23
N PRO A 66 8.27 34.12 -9.52
CA PRO A 66 7.82 35.36 -10.14
C PRO A 66 8.96 36.07 -10.90
N ASP A 67 8.61 36.98 -11.81
CA ASP A 67 9.60 37.80 -12.48
C ASP A 67 10.32 38.76 -11.52
N GLU A 68 11.50 39.24 -11.94
CA GLU A 68 12.37 40.08 -11.13
C GLU A 68 11.69 41.38 -10.66
N GLU A 69 10.79 41.94 -11.47
CA GLU A 69 10.06 43.16 -11.14
C GLU A 69 9.07 42.91 -9.99
N THR A 70 8.30 41.81 -10.09
CA THR A 70 7.36 41.39 -9.04
C THR A 70 8.08 41.10 -7.72
N LEU A 71 9.23 40.40 -7.77
CA LEU A 71 10.04 40.11 -6.59
C LEU A 71 10.53 41.39 -5.89
N ALA A 72 11.05 42.36 -6.66
CA ALA A 72 11.56 43.62 -6.13
C ALA A 72 10.46 44.47 -5.49
N GLN A 73 9.30 44.58 -6.15
CA GLN A 73 8.15 45.32 -5.63
C GLN A 73 7.62 44.70 -4.33
N ALA A 74 7.54 43.37 -4.26
CA ALA A 74 7.09 42.67 -3.08
C ALA A 74 8.06 42.80 -1.89
N PHE A 75 9.37 42.77 -2.16
CA PHE A 75 10.41 42.97 -1.15
C PHE A 75 10.31 44.37 -0.50
N GLU A 76 10.11 45.39 -1.32
CA GLU A 76 9.92 46.77 -0.86
C GLU A 76 8.61 46.95 -0.08
N ARG A 77 7.52 46.36 -0.57
CA ARG A 77 6.24 46.35 0.16
C ARG A 77 6.38 45.71 1.53
N ALA A 78 7.09 44.58 1.66
CA ALA A 78 7.32 43.92 2.93
C ALA A 78 8.05 44.82 3.95
N ARG A 79 9.05 45.58 3.47
CA ARG A 79 9.76 46.59 4.26
C ARG A 79 8.81 47.68 4.76
N GLU A 80 8.00 48.25 3.87
CA GLU A 80 7.01 49.29 4.20
C GLU A 80 5.93 48.78 5.17
N GLN A 81 5.64 47.48 5.15
CA GLN A 81 4.69 46.81 6.05
C GLN A 81 5.31 46.36 7.38
N GLY A 82 6.54 46.77 7.69
CA GLY A 82 7.15 46.58 9.00
C GLY A 82 7.88 45.24 9.16
N ALA A 83 8.37 44.63 8.08
CA ALA A 83 9.31 43.52 8.17
C ALA A 83 10.57 43.94 8.97
N PRO A 84 11.03 43.15 9.95
CA PRO A 84 12.25 43.47 10.69
C PRO A 84 13.49 43.57 9.79
N GLU A 85 14.08 44.77 9.72
CA GLU A 85 15.27 45.09 8.90
C GLU A 85 16.48 44.17 9.17
N ARG A 86 16.59 43.64 10.38
CA ARG A 86 17.65 42.70 10.75
C ARG A 86 17.63 41.43 9.89
N TRP A 87 16.44 40.97 9.51
CA TRP A 87 16.23 39.66 8.88
C TRP A 87 15.85 39.78 7.41
N LEU A 88 15.11 40.83 7.04
CA LEU A 88 14.58 41.02 5.69
C LEU A 88 15.61 40.80 4.56
N PRO A 89 16.86 41.32 4.63
CA PRO A 89 17.86 41.12 3.57
C PRO A 89 18.23 39.64 3.33
N ALA A 90 18.07 38.76 4.32
CA ALA A 90 18.39 37.33 4.16
C ALA A 90 17.46 36.62 3.17
N PHE A 91 16.28 37.20 2.90
CA PHE A 91 15.24 36.59 2.08
C PHE A 91 15.12 37.20 0.67
N GLU A 92 15.89 38.25 0.36
CA GLU A 92 15.83 38.98 -0.90
C GLU A 92 16.01 38.06 -2.13
N GLY A 93 15.21 38.31 -3.18
CA GLY A 93 15.26 37.53 -4.43
C GLY A 93 14.47 36.22 -4.39
N GLY A 94 13.54 36.08 -3.44
CA GLY A 94 12.62 34.94 -3.34
C GLY A 94 13.20 33.76 -2.55
N PHE A 95 13.82 34.02 -1.41
CA PHE A 95 14.43 33.02 -0.52
C PHE A 95 13.81 33.06 0.89
N ALA A 96 12.51 33.29 1.03
CA ALA A 96 11.84 33.47 2.32
C ALA A 96 11.65 32.17 3.14
N GLY A 97 12.71 31.41 3.40
CA GLY A 97 12.68 30.18 4.20
C GLY A 97 13.40 30.32 5.54
N VAL A 98 12.86 29.67 6.59
CA VAL A 98 13.41 29.70 7.95
C VAL A 98 13.43 28.30 8.55
N VAL A 99 14.58 27.87 9.10
CA VAL A 99 14.71 26.64 9.89
C VAL A 99 15.29 26.98 11.25
N ALA A 100 14.57 26.64 12.31
CA ALA A 100 15.00 26.84 13.69
C ALA A 100 15.33 25.50 14.35
N THR A 101 16.50 25.42 14.98
CA THR A 101 17.00 24.21 15.65
C THR A 101 17.10 24.44 17.16
N LEU A 102 16.64 23.44 17.92
CA LEU A 102 16.82 23.31 19.36
C LEU A 102 17.58 22.01 19.63
N ASP A 103 18.88 22.14 19.83
CA ASP A 103 19.74 21.05 20.29
C ASP A 103 19.68 20.97 21.83
N THR A 104 19.30 19.80 22.35
CA THR A 104 19.19 19.58 23.79
C THR A 104 20.53 19.34 24.48
N GLY A 105 21.59 19.05 23.71
CA GLY A 105 22.89 18.58 24.19
C GLY A 105 22.87 17.15 24.73
N ARG A 106 21.72 16.46 24.69
CA ARG A 106 21.54 15.07 25.15
C ARG A 106 21.38 14.15 23.94
N PRO A 107 22.00 12.96 23.93
CA PRO A 107 21.93 12.05 22.80
C PRO A 107 20.48 11.62 22.56
N GLY A 108 20.08 11.55 21.30
CA GLY A 108 18.74 11.19 20.88
C GLY A 108 18.52 11.48 19.38
N PRO A 109 17.36 11.12 18.84
CA PRO A 109 16.99 11.35 17.46
C PRO A 109 16.66 12.82 17.18
N THR A 110 16.60 13.18 15.90
CA THR A 110 16.14 14.47 15.40
C THR A 110 14.67 14.41 15.01
N LEU A 111 13.81 15.19 15.69
CA LEU A 111 12.39 15.37 15.33
C LEU A 111 12.22 16.70 14.60
N ALA A 112 11.53 16.71 13.46
CA ALA A 112 11.24 17.91 12.68
C ALA A 112 9.73 18.15 12.53
N PHE A 113 9.31 19.40 12.71
CA PHE A 113 7.93 19.84 12.51
C PHE A 113 7.88 20.92 11.41
N ARG A 114 7.07 20.71 10.37
CA ARG A 114 6.94 21.64 9.23
C ARG A 114 5.60 22.36 9.22
N VAL A 115 5.67 23.66 8.93
CA VAL A 115 4.55 24.54 8.60
C VAL A 115 4.90 25.37 7.36
N ASP A 116 3.92 25.73 6.56
CA ASP A 116 4.02 26.65 5.42
C ASP A 116 3.56 28.07 5.80
N MET A 117 3.95 29.05 4.97
CA MET A 117 3.80 30.48 5.26
C MET A 117 3.07 31.28 4.19
N ASP A 118 2.88 30.73 2.99
CA ASP A 118 2.43 31.51 1.83
C ASP A 118 0.92 31.64 1.72
N ALA A 119 0.49 32.67 1.03
CA ALA A 119 -0.90 32.94 0.69
C ALA A 119 -1.21 32.56 -0.77
N LEU A 120 -2.50 32.61 -1.12
CA LEU A 120 -3.00 32.40 -2.47
C LEU A 120 -3.16 33.71 -3.24
N ASP A 121 -2.97 33.65 -4.56
CA ASP A 121 -3.28 34.73 -5.49
C ASP A 121 -4.81 34.87 -5.69
N LEU A 122 -5.50 35.37 -4.67
CA LEU A 122 -6.95 35.49 -4.58
C LEU A 122 -7.34 36.81 -3.91
N ASN A 123 -8.43 37.43 -4.38
CA ASN A 123 -9.00 38.60 -3.71
C ASN A 123 -9.91 38.16 -2.56
N GLU A 124 -9.64 38.66 -1.36
CA GLU A 124 -10.46 38.42 -0.19
C GLU A 124 -11.77 39.23 -0.23
N GLN A 125 -12.84 38.67 0.33
CA GLN A 125 -14.11 39.35 0.42
C GLN A 125 -14.07 40.51 1.44
N HIS A 126 -14.40 41.73 0.98
CA HIS A 126 -14.42 42.94 1.81
C HIS A 126 -15.84 43.41 2.14
N ASP A 127 -16.63 42.55 2.79
CA ASP A 127 -17.93 42.93 3.35
C ASP A 127 -18.17 42.31 4.74
N ASP A 128 -19.11 42.86 5.50
CA ASP A 128 -19.36 42.50 6.91
C ASP A 128 -19.82 41.04 7.13
N SER A 129 -20.19 40.31 6.07
CA SER A 129 -20.47 38.87 6.15
C SER A 129 -19.20 38.02 6.32
N HIS A 130 -18.04 38.58 5.99
CA HIS A 130 -16.74 37.93 6.13
C HIS A 130 -16.06 38.36 7.44
N ARG A 131 -15.82 37.41 8.34
CA ARG A 131 -15.29 37.69 9.69
C ARG A 131 -13.95 38.45 9.68
N PRO A 132 -12.93 38.05 8.90
CA PRO A 132 -11.69 38.81 8.77
C PRO A 132 -11.91 40.27 8.42
N HIS A 133 -12.84 40.59 7.52
CA HIS A 133 -13.15 41.99 7.19
C HIS A 133 -13.81 42.71 8.36
N ARG A 134 -14.86 42.11 8.94
CA ARG A 134 -15.62 42.65 10.06
C ARG A 134 -14.75 42.91 11.30
N ASP A 135 -13.82 42.00 11.59
CA ASP A 135 -12.94 42.05 12.76
C ASP A 135 -11.60 42.73 12.44
N HIS A 136 -11.48 43.37 11.27
CA HIS A 136 -10.34 44.21 10.83
C HIS A 136 -8.99 43.48 10.68
N PHE A 137 -9.01 42.25 10.20
CA PHE A 137 -7.80 41.48 9.88
C PHE A 137 -7.80 40.82 8.48
N ALA A 138 -8.76 41.14 7.61
CA ALA A 138 -8.70 40.80 6.18
C ALA A 138 -7.43 41.39 5.55
N SER A 139 -6.87 40.69 4.57
CA SER A 139 -5.64 41.06 3.88
C SER A 139 -5.68 42.49 3.37
N CYS A 140 -4.61 43.24 3.65
CA CYS A 140 -4.36 44.56 3.07
C CYS A 140 -3.60 44.49 1.74
N ASN A 141 -3.19 43.29 1.31
CA ASN A 141 -2.48 43.05 0.05
C ASN A 141 -3.46 42.61 -1.02
N ALA A 142 -3.71 43.50 -2.00
CA ALA A 142 -4.64 43.22 -3.09
C ALA A 142 -4.20 41.98 -3.88
N GLY A 143 -5.14 41.06 -4.13
CA GLY A 143 -4.87 39.81 -4.82
C GLY A 143 -4.12 38.76 -4.01
N MET A 144 -3.91 38.94 -2.70
CA MET A 144 -3.25 37.97 -1.82
C MET A 144 -4.12 37.68 -0.60
N MET A 145 -4.46 36.41 -0.36
CA MET A 145 -5.30 35.98 0.76
C MET A 145 -4.85 34.62 1.32
N HIS A 146 -4.81 34.46 2.65
CA HIS A 146 -4.63 33.15 3.28
C HIS A 146 -5.92 32.31 3.21
N ALA A 147 -6.27 31.85 2.01
CA ALA A 147 -7.45 31.01 1.76
C ALA A 147 -7.19 29.49 1.92
N CYS A 148 -6.03 29.12 2.50
CA CYS A 148 -5.59 27.75 2.77
C CYS A 148 -5.16 27.53 4.24
N GLY A 149 -5.19 28.59 5.07
CA GLY A 149 -4.90 28.49 6.51
C GLY A 149 -3.42 28.55 6.92
N HIS A 150 -2.51 28.91 6.02
CA HIS A 150 -1.06 28.93 6.28
C HIS A 150 -0.64 30.00 7.33
N ASP A 151 -1.43 31.06 7.50
CA ASP A 151 -1.35 31.99 8.63
C ASP A 151 -1.53 31.26 9.98
N GLY A 152 -2.48 30.33 10.01
CA GLY A 152 -2.72 29.42 11.12
C GLY A 152 -1.59 28.45 11.36
N HIS A 153 -1.05 27.84 10.29
CA HIS A 153 0.08 26.92 10.39
C HIS A 153 1.31 27.63 10.95
N THR A 154 1.64 28.81 10.43
CA THR A 154 2.74 29.64 10.92
C THR A 154 2.56 29.99 12.41
N ALA A 155 1.35 30.38 12.83
CA ALA A 155 1.05 30.67 14.23
C ALA A 155 1.20 29.43 15.14
N ILE A 156 0.78 28.25 14.67
CA ILE A 156 0.98 26.96 15.36
C ILE A 156 2.47 26.63 15.49
N GLY A 157 3.25 26.82 14.42
CA GLY A 157 4.70 26.60 14.43
C GLY A 157 5.41 27.46 15.48
N LEU A 158 5.06 28.75 15.56
CA LEU A 158 5.57 29.65 16.60
C LEU A 158 5.09 29.25 18.00
N GLY A 159 3.83 28.84 18.14
CA GLY A 159 3.28 28.34 19.41
C GLY A 159 4.03 27.10 19.91
N LEU A 160 4.26 26.13 19.04
CA LEU A 160 5.06 24.93 19.35
C LEU A 160 6.49 25.30 19.76
N ALA A 161 7.12 26.26 19.09
CA ALA A 161 8.46 26.73 19.44
C ALA A 161 8.56 27.21 20.90
N HIS A 162 7.56 27.97 21.37
CA HIS A 162 7.50 28.46 22.75
C HIS A 162 7.37 27.30 23.75
N VAL A 163 6.46 26.36 23.48
CA VAL A 163 6.23 25.19 24.35
C VAL A 163 7.49 24.33 24.45
N LEU A 164 8.10 23.98 23.32
CA LEU A 164 9.32 23.16 23.31
C LEU A 164 10.47 23.84 24.05
N LYS A 165 10.60 25.17 23.93
CA LYS A 165 11.62 25.92 24.66
C LYS A 165 11.37 25.87 26.17
N GLN A 166 10.12 26.06 26.60
CA GLN A 166 9.72 26.00 28.01
C GLN A 166 9.98 24.62 28.65
N TYR A 167 9.75 23.54 27.90
CA TYR A 167 9.91 22.15 28.36
C TYR A 167 11.20 21.48 27.88
N ALA A 168 12.19 22.26 27.44
CA ALA A 168 13.40 21.75 26.81
C ALA A 168 14.17 20.72 27.68
N ALA A 169 14.04 20.78 29.02
CA ALA A 169 14.68 19.83 29.94
C ALA A 169 14.17 18.39 29.85
N GLN A 170 12.97 18.15 29.30
CA GLN A 170 12.35 16.82 29.17
C GLN A 170 12.64 16.15 27.83
N LEU A 171 13.20 16.90 26.88
CA LEU A 171 13.51 16.43 25.54
C LEU A 171 14.90 15.76 25.50
N ASN A 172 15.16 14.94 24.50
CA ASN A 172 16.49 14.43 24.13
C ASN A 172 16.68 14.59 22.62
N GLY A 173 17.93 14.54 22.14
CA GLY A 173 18.23 14.72 20.72
C GLY A 173 18.05 16.17 20.25
N VAL A 174 17.53 16.34 19.04
CA VAL A 174 17.40 17.64 18.36
C VAL A 174 15.95 17.85 17.91
N ILE A 175 15.43 19.07 18.06
CA ILE A 175 14.16 19.47 17.44
C ILE A 175 14.39 20.52 16.35
N LYS A 176 13.82 20.30 15.16
CA LYS A 176 13.83 21.25 14.04
C LYS A 176 12.42 21.77 13.76
N LEU A 177 12.29 23.08 13.58
CA LEU A 177 11.06 23.73 13.15
C LEU A 177 11.29 24.34 11.78
N ILE A 178 10.51 23.91 10.79
CA ILE A 178 10.71 24.25 9.38
C ILE A 178 9.54 25.12 8.95
N PHE A 179 9.85 26.35 8.53
CA PHE A 179 8.88 27.31 8.01
C PHE A 179 9.14 27.48 6.51
N GLN A 180 8.25 26.88 5.72
CA GLN A 180 8.41 26.72 4.28
C GLN A 180 7.68 27.83 3.51
N PRO A 181 8.29 28.44 2.48
CA PRO A 181 7.57 29.28 1.52
C PRO A 181 6.90 28.44 0.42
N ALA A 182 6.08 29.10 -0.40
CA ALA A 182 5.62 28.63 -1.71
C ALA A 182 5.07 27.19 -1.75
N GLU A 183 4.29 26.79 -0.75
CA GLU A 183 3.55 25.52 -0.80
C GLU A 183 2.54 25.54 -1.93
N GLU A 184 1.82 26.65 -2.09
CA GLU A 184 0.68 26.70 -3.00
C GLU A 184 1.13 26.50 -4.44
N GLY A 185 0.71 25.43 -5.12
CA GLY A 185 1.23 25.08 -6.43
C GLY A 185 2.51 24.24 -6.42
N THR A 186 2.90 23.73 -5.26
CA THR A 186 3.94 22.71 -5.00
C THR A 186 5.32 23.12 -5.47
N ARG A 187 5.90 24.16 -4.86
CA ARG A 187 7.15 24.80 -5.35
C ARG A 187 8.25 24.88 -4.29
N GLY A 188 7.92 25.12 -3.03
CA GLY A 188 8.87 25.46 -1.97
C GLY A 188 9.65 24.28 -1.41
N ALA A 189 8.97 23.17 -1.12
CA ALA A 189 9.60 22.04 -0.44
C ALA A 189 10.78 21.46 -1.21
N ARG A 190 10.69 21.41 -2.56
CA ARG A 190 11.77 20.92 -3.41
C ARG A 190 13.07 21.66 -3.16
N ALA A 191 13.02 22.99 -3.06
CA ALA A 191 14.19 23.83 -2.85
C ALA A 191 14.79 23.65 -1.46
N MET A 192 13.96 23.43 -0.43
CA MET A 192 14.44 23.15 0.92
C MET A 192 15.03 21.74 1.06
N VAL A 193 14.43 20.75 0.39
CA VAL A 193 14.98 19.38 0.31
C VAL A 193 16.33 19.38 -0.40
N ALA A 194 16.46 20.12 -1.52
CA ALA A 194 17.72 20.23 -2.25
C ALA A 194 18.82 20.93 -1.43
N ALA A 195 18.46 21.87 -0.54
CA ALA A 195 19.38 22.48 0.42
C ALA A 195 19.77 21.54 1.60
N GLY A 196 19.17 20.36 1.70
CA GLY A 196 19.49 19.36 2.73
C GLY A 196 18.82 19.62 4.09
N VAL A 197 17.76 20.43 4.15
CA VAL A 197 17.08 20.82 5.40
C VAL A 197 16.61 19.62 6.24
N VAL A 198 16.27 18.51 5.61
CA VAL A 198 15.73 17.30 6.27
C VAL A 198 16.65 16.08 6.16
N ASP A 199 17.92 16.26 5.77
CA ASP A 199 18.85 15.14 5.58
C ASP A 199 19.30 14.46 6.88
N ASP A 200 19.15 15.15 8.01
CA ASP A 200 19.53 14.77 9.38
C ASP A 200 18.32 14.45 10.28
N VAL A 201 17.13 14.34 9.70
CA VAL A 201 15.86 14.15 10.44
C VAL A 201 15.51 12.67 10.55
N ASP A 202 15.26 12.20 11.76
CA ASP A 202 14.81 10.83 12.04
C ASP A 202 13.28 10.71 12.05
N TYR A 203 12.58 11.77 12.48
CA TYR A 203 11.12 11.78 12.59
C TYR A 203 10.56 13.11 12.08
N PHE A 204 9.78 13.09 11.01
CA PHE A 204 9.20 14.29 10.39
C PHE A 204 7.68 14.33 10.53
N THR A 205 7.15 15.49 10.90
CA THR A 205 5.71 15.73 10.99
C THR A 205 5.36 17.07 10.34
N ALA A 206 4.66 17.02 9.22
CA ALA A 206 3.98 18.21 8.67
C ALA A 206 2.55 18.30 9.21
N ILE A 207 1.96 19.49 9.17
CA ILE A 207 0.59 19.72 9.64
C ILE A 207 -0.25 20.52 8.65
N HIS A 208 -1.57 20.39 8.76
CA HIS A 208 -2.54 21.24 8.08
C HIS A 208 -3.81 21.40 8.91
N ILE A 209 -4.61 22.43 8.61
CA ILE A 209 -5.92 22.67 9.23
C ILE A 209 -7.06 22.61 8.21
N GLY A 210 -8.11 21.86 8.54
CA GLY A 210 -9.42 22.05 7.94
C GLY A 210 -9.68 21.49 6.54
N THR A 211 -9.11 20.37 6.10
CA THR A 211 -9.38 19.83 4.74
C THR A 211 -10.73 19.10 4.59
N GLY A 212 -11.82 19.67 5.12
CA GLY A 212 -13.13 19.00 5.23
C GLY A 212 -13.20 17.93 6.32
N VAL A 213 -12.23 17.93 7.24
CA VAL A 213 -12.19 17.05 8.43
C VAL A 213 -13.05 17.66 9.54
N PRO A 214 -13.95 16.89 10.20
CA PRO A 214 -14.80 17.40 11.27
C PRO A 214 -14.03 18.02 12.44
N ALA A 215 -14.56 19.10 13.02
CA ALA A 215 -13.98 19.72 14.21
C ALA A 215 -13.82 18.70 15.35
N GLY A 216 -12.69 18.76 16.06
CA GLY A 216 -12.33 17.78 17.11
C GLY A 216 -11.78 16.45 16.58
N THR A 217 -11.65 16.28 15.26
CA THR A 217 -10.98 15.11 14.65
C THR A 217 -9.56 15.48 14.23
N VAL A 218 -8.60 14.58 14.44
CA VAL A 218 -7.21 14.71 13.98
C VAL A 218 -6.84 13.50 13.15
N VAL A 219 -6.48 13.73 11.89
CA VAL A 219 -5.92 12.70 11.00
C VAL A 219 -4.42 12.66 11.22
N CYS A 220 -3.86 11.49 11.53
CA CYS A 220 -2.46 11.35 11.93
C CYS A 220 -1.54 10.94 10.78
N GLY A 221 -2.10 10.46 9.66
CA GLY A 221 -1.39 10.00 8.46
C GLY A 221 -2.12 10.38 7.19
N GLY A 222 -2.17 11.68 6.86
CA GLY A 222 -2.74 12.18 5.61
C GLY A 222 -2.06 11.57 4.38
N ASP A 223 -2.76 10.67 3.69
CA ASP A 223 -2.30 9.91 2.53
C ASP A 223 -3.04 10.28 1.23
N ASN A 224 -4.03 11.18 1.30
CA ASN A 224 -4.83 11.62 0.15
C ASN A 224 -4.10 12.56 -0.82
N PHE A 225 -2.78 12.75 -0.67
CA PHE A 225 -1.99 13.62 -1.53
C PHE A 225 -1.41 12.81 -2.69
N MET A 226 -1.86 13.13 -3.91
CA MET A 226 -1.36 12.52 -5.13
C MET A 226 -0.07 13.20 -5.59
N ALA A 227 0.86 12.41 -6.16
CA ALA A 227 1.96 12.95 -6.94
C ALA A 227 1.40 13.77 -8.10
N THR A 228 2.03 14.88 -8.44
CA THR A 228 1.54 15.80 -9.46
C THR A 228 2.67 16.44 -10.25
N THR A 229 2.40 16.72 -11.51
CA THR A 229 3.25 17.56 -12.37
C THR A 229 2.40 18.64 -13.01
N LYS A 230 2.82 19.89 -12.82
CA LYS A 230 2.19 21.06 -13.43
C LYS A 230 3.09 21.59 -14.54
N PHE A 231 2.53 21.74 -15.74
CA PHE A 231 3.28 22.24 -16.89
C PHE A 231 2.42 23.01 -17.87
N ASP A 232 3.03 24.00 -18.50
CA ASP A 232 2.44 24.77 -19.59
C ASP A 232 3.01 24.28 -20.92
N VAL A 233 2.17 24.23 -21.97
CA VAL A 233 2.57 23.86 -23.34
C VAL A 233 2.19 24.98 -24.30
N GLN A 234 3.19 25.59 -24.91
CA GLN A 234 3.03 26.63 -25.94
C GLN A 234 3.22 26.01 -27.32
N PHE A 235 2.17 25.97 -28.14
CA PHE A 235 2.24 25.59 -29.55
C PHE A 235 2.45 26.82 -30.44
N SER A 236 3.32 26.67 -31.44
CA SER A 236 3.70 27.72 -32.39
C SER A 236 3.65 27.18 -33.82
N GLY A 237 2.67 27.65 -34.57
CA GLY A 237 2.45 27.35 -35.99
C GLY A 237 2.67 28.56 -36.91
N VAL A 238 2.09 28.53 -38.09
CA VAL A 238 2.24 29.55 -39.14
C VAL A 238 0.87 30.09 -39.49
N ALA A 239 0.71 31.42 -39.38
CA ALA A 239 -0.54 32.08 -39.69
C ALA A 239 -0.77 32.11 -41.21
N ALA A 240 -1.99 31.82 -41.63
CA ALA A 240 -2.40 31.89 -43.03
C ALA A 240 -3.85 32.38 -43.16
N HIS A 241 -4.22 32.84 -44.35
CA HIS A 241 -5.61 33.21 -44.63
C HIS A 241 -6.45 31.95 -44.91
N ALA A 242 -7.50 31.71 -44.11
CA ALA A 242 -8.26 30.46 -44.12
C ALA A 242 -8.85 30.08 -45.50
N GLY A 243 -9.16 31.08 -46.35
CA GLY A 243 -9.69 30.84 -47.71
C GLY A 243 -8.75 31.22 -48.86
N GLY A 244 -7.58 31.80 -48.58
CA GLY A 244 -6.70 32.38 -49.61
C GLY A 244 -5.53 31.49 -49.98
N LYS A 245 -4.89 30.91 -48.97
CA LYS A 245 -3.78 29.95 -49.07
C LYS A 245 -3.78 29.01 -47.85
N PRO A 246 -4.84 28.20 -47.65
CA PRO A 246 -4.92 27.31 -46.49
C PRO A 246 -3.75 26.31 -46.40
N GLU A 247 -3.10 25.98 -47.52
CA GLU A 247 -1.97 25.07 -47.63
C GLU A 247 -0.68 25.53 -46.91
N ASP A 248 -0.51 26.85 -46.74
CA ASP A 248 0.66 27.44 -46.08
C ASP A 248 0.50 27.49 -44.55
N GLY A 249 -0.72 27.28 -44.04
CA GLY A 249 -1.02 27.36 -42.62
C GLY A 249 -0.48 26.16 -41.84
N ARG A 250 -0.03 26.41 -40.60
CA ARG A 250 0.24 25.36 -39.60
C ARG A 250 -0.58 25.69 -38.36
N ASN A 251 -1.68 24.96 -38.19
CA ASN A 251 -2.76 25.38 -37.30
C ASN A 251 -2.49 24.94 -35.85
N ALA A 252 -1.98 25.86 -35.04
CA ALA A 252 -1.65 25.60 -33.64
C ALA A 252 -2.91 25.32 -32.78
N LEU A 253 -4.08 25.87 -33.13
CA LEU A 253 -5.32 25.58 -32.44
C LEU A 253 -5.73 24.11 -32.62
N LEU A 254 -5.65 23.60 -33.84
CA LEU A 254 -6.00 22.20 -34.11
C LEU A 254 -4.98 21.23 -33.50
N ALA A 255 -3.69 21.58 -33.50
CA ALA A 255 -2.67 20.83 -32.79
C ALA A 255 -2.99 20.74 -31.29
N ALA A 256 -3.30 21.87 -30.65
CA ALA A 256 -3.67 21.91 -29.24
C ALA A 256 -4.99 21.18 -28.95
N ALA A 257 -5.97 21.21 -29.84
CA ALA A 257 -7.23 20.47 -29.69
C ALA A 257 -7.02 18.95 -29.75
N GLN A 258 -6.18 18.47 -30.67
CA GLN A 258 -5.82 17.06 -30.75
C GLN A 258 -4.96 16.61 -29.57
N ALA A 259 -4.05 17.47 -29.12
CA ALA A 259 -3.30 17.24 -27.89
C ALA A 259 -4.24 17.08 -26.70
N ALA A 260 -5.22 17.96 -26.53
CA ALA A 260 -6.19 17.87 -25.42
C ALA A 260 -6.95 16.53 -25.42
N LEU A 261 -7.45 16.09 -26.59
CA LEU A 261 -8.11 14.78 -26.71
C LEU A 261 -7.17 13.60 -26.41
N GLY A 262 -5.97 13.62 -26.99
CA GLY A 262 -4.96 12.58 -26.76
C GLY A 262 -4.51 12.51 -25.30
N LEU A 263 -4.41 13.67 -24.63
CA LEU A 263 -4.00 13.77 -23.22
C LEU A 263 -5.04 13.11 -22.32
N HIS A 264 -6.33 13.30 -22.61
CA HIS A 264 -7.42 12.64 -21.88
C HIS A 264 -7.61 11.16 -22.25
N ALA A 265 -7.02 10.69 -23.35
CA ALA A 265 -7.07 9.30 -23.80
C ALA A 265 -5.88 8.44 -23.33
N ILE A 266 -4.96 9.01 -22.54
CA ILE A 266 -3.84 8.27 -21.94
C ILE A 266 -4.42 7.09 -21.13
N PRO A 267 -4.02 5.83 -21.42
CA PRO A 267 -4.57 4.67 -20.73
C PRO A 267 -4.33 4.73 -19.22
N PRO A 268 -5.27 4.24 -18.39
CA PRO A 268 -5.06 4.14 -16.95
C PRO A 268 -3.87 3.21 -16.66
N HIS A 269 -3.25 3.41 -15.49
CA HIS A 269 -2.09 2.62 -15.08
C HIS A 269 -2.52 1.55 -14.07
N SER A 270 -2.21 0.28 -14.36
CA SER A 270 -2.63 -0.87 -13.53
C SER A 270 -2.20 -0.82 -12.05
N ALA A 271 -1.18 -0.02 -11.73
CA ALA A 271 -0.64 0.10 -10.37
C ALA A 271 -1.39 1.10 -9.46
N GLY A 272 -2.37 1.86 -9.98
CA GLY A 272 -3.14 2.81 -9.15
C GLY A 272 -3.79 3.95 -9.96
N ALA A 273 -4.48 4.84 -9.26
CA ALA A 273 -5.22 5.93 -9.87
C ALA A 273 -4.30 6.97 -10.56
N SER A 274 -4.71 7.42 -11.75
CA SER A 274 -4.11 8.54 -12.47
C SER A 274 -5.14 9.59 -12.86
N ARG A 275 -4.71 10.85 -13.03
CA ARG A 275 -5.53 11.95 -13.56
C ARG A 275 -4.72 12.76 -14.56
N VAL A 276 -5.41 13.30 -15.57
CA VAL A 276 -4.88 14.31 -16.49
C VAL A 276 -5.96 15.38 -16.62
N ASN A 277 -5.57 16.64 -16.52
CA ASN A 277 -6.48 17.76 -16.71
C ASN A 277 -5.83 18.87 -17.54
N VAL A 278 -6.47 19.24 -18.64
CA VAL A 278 -6.15 20.46 -19.39
C VAL A 278 -7.05 21.57 -18.85
N GLY A 279 -6.55 22.30 -17.84
CA GLY A 279 -7.36 23.29 -17.11
C GLY A 279 -7.59 24.60 -17.87
N VAL A 280 -6.67 24.96 -18.78
CA VAL A 280 -6.79 26.17 -19.61
C VAL A 280 -6.36 25.85 -21.03
N MET A 281 -7.13 26.33 -22.01
CA MET A 281 -6.75 26.36 -23.42
C MET A 281 -7.05 27.75 -23.99
N GLN A 282 -6.04 28.40 -24.57
CA GLN A 282 -6.17 29.69 -25.27
C GLN A 282 -5.54 29.57 -26.65
N ALA A 283 -6.25 29.96 -27.71
CA ALA A 283 -5.72 29.84 -29.07
C ALA A 283 -6.33 30.85 -30.06
N GLY A 284 -5.50 31.31 -31.00
CA GLY A 284 -5.90 32.17 -32.11
C GLY A 284 -6.07 33.66 -31.76
N THR A 285 -6.20 34.47 -32.80
CA THR A 285 -6.27 35.94 -32.70
C THR A 285 -7.44 36.56 -33.48
N GLY A 286 -8.06 35.80 -34.40
CA GLY A 286 -9.17 36.28 -35.23
C GLY A 286 -9.87 35.17 -35.99
N ARG A 287 -11.15 35.35 -36.31
CA ARG A 287 -12.03 34.30 -36.88
C ARG A 287 -11.60 33.77 -38.25
N ASN A 288 -11.02 34.62 -39.10
CA ASN A 288 -10.66 34.32 -40.49
C ASN A 288 -9.16 34.04 -40.69
N VAL A 289 -8.40 33.92 -39.60
CA VAL A 289 -6.96 33.67 -39.60
C VAL A 289 -6.72 32.24 -39.11
N VAL A 290 -5.91 31.47 -39.83
CA VAL A 290 -5.44 30.16 -39.35
C VAL A 290 -4.59 30.40 -38.09
N PRO A 291 -4.97 29.88 -36.91
CA PRO A 291 -4.28 30.17 -35.66
C PRO A 291 -2.83 29.71 -35.66
N SER A 292 -1.90 30.61 -35.38
CA SER A 292 -0.47 30.33 -35.28
C SER A 292 0.05 30.15 -33.86
N SER A 293 -0.79 30.36 -32.84
CA SER A 293 -0.40 30.21 -31.43
C SER A 293 -1.53 29.60 -30.62
N ALA A 294 -1.16 28.71 -29.70
CA ALA A 294 -2.05 28.15 -28.68
C ALA A 294 -1.26 27.83 -27.40
N LEU A 295 -1.87 28.07 -26.24
CA LEU A 295 -1.33 27.75 -24.91
C LEU A 295 -2.26 26.76 -24.21
N LEU A 296 -1.69 25.69 -23.66
CA LEU A 296 -2.34 24.79 -22.71
C LEU A 296 -1.71 24.94 -21.33
N LYS A 297 -2.52 25.00 -20.28
CA LYS A 297 -2.07 24.79 -18.89
C LYS A 297 -2.57 23.45 -18.41
N VAL A 298 -1.66 22.54 -18.08
CA VAL A 298 -1.94 21.13 -17.86
C VAL A 298 -1.43 20.70 -16.49
N GLU A 299 -2.17 19.81 -15.84
CA GLU A 299 -1.66 19.04 -14.72
C GLU A 299 -1.90 17.54 -14.90
N THR A 300 -0.94 16.74 -14.42
CA THR A 300 -1.08 15.29 -14.27
C THR A 300 -1.08 14.96 -12.79
N ARG A 301 -1.77 13.89 -12.40
CA ARG A 301 -1.66 13.30 -11.07
C ARG A 301 -1.52 11.79 -11.15
N GLY A 302 -0.81 11.22 -10.19
CA GLY A 302 -0.72 9.79 -9.97
C GLY A 302 -0.77 9.49 -8.49
N GLU A 303 -1.44 8.38 -8.13
CA GLU A 303 -1.46 7.87 -6.75
C GLU A 303 -0.05 7.54 -6.25
N SER A 304 0.89 7.27 -7.16
CA SER A 304 2.32 7.20 -6.89
C SER A 304 3.10 8.04 -7.89
N GLU A 305 4.33 8.36 -7.53
CA GLU A 305 5.29 9.04 -8.41
C GLU A 305 5.48 8.28 -9.72
N ALA A 306 5.60 6.95 -9.68
CA ALA A 306 5.76 6.14 -10.88
C ALA A 306 4.56 6.25 -11.84
N ILE A 307 3.34 6.33 -11.30
CA ILE A 307 2.13 6.52 -12.10
C ILE A 307 2.13 7.93 -12.70
N ASN A 308 2.39 8.96 -11.88
CA ASN A 308 2.43 10.34 -12.38
C ASN A 308 3.49 10.50 -13.48
N GLN A 309 4.66 9.89 -13.31
CA GLN A 309 5.73 9.89 -14.30
C GLN A 309 5.32 9.17 -15.60
N TYR A 310 4.68 7.99 -15.52
CA TYR A 310 4.11 7.33 -16.71
C TYR A 310 3.13 8.23 -17.45
N VAL A 311 2.21 8.87 -16.72
CA VAL A 311 1.22 9.78 -17.31
C VAL A 311 1.92 10.98 -17.97
N PHE A 312 2.89 11.58 -17.30
CA PHE A 312 3.64 12.71 -17.82
C PHE A 312 4.50 12.34 -19.05
N GLU A 313 5.11 11.15 -19.09
CA GLU A 313 5.80 10.64 -20.27
C GLU A 313 4.85 10.46 -21.46
N ARG A 314 3.67 9.86 -21.24
CA ARG A 314 2.65 9.74 -22.29
C ARG A 314 2.13 11.10 -22.73
N ALA A 315 1.97 12.04 -21.80
CA ALA A 315 1.59 13.40 -22.11
C ALA A 315 2.60 14.08 -23.04
N GLN A 316 3.90 13.92 -22.77
CA GLN A 316 4.98 14.41 -23.64
C GLN A 316 4.90 13.80 -25.06
N HIS A 317 4.65 12.49 -25.17
CA HIS A 317 4.47 11.85 -26.48
C HIS A 317 3.24 12.35 -27.22
N VAL A 318 2.12 12.55 -26.52
CA VAL A 318 0.88 13.07 -27.11
C VAL A 318 1.09 14.49 -27.63
N VAL A 319 1.65 15.41 -26.84
CA VAL A 319 1.86 16.80 -27.28
C VAL A 319 2.85 16.87 -28.45
N ALA A 320 3.90 16.04 -28.43
CA ALA A 320 4.86 15.98 -29.52
C ALA A 320 4.23 15.43 -30.82
N GLY A 321 3.43 14.36 -30.70
CA GLY A 321 2.70 13.78 -31.84
C GLY A 321 1.67 14.75 -32.42
N ALA A 322 0.90 15.42 -31.56
CA ALA A 322 -0.08 16.43 -31.98
C ALA A 322 0.59 17.63 -32.65
N ALA A 323 1.73 18.11 -32.15
CA ALA A 323 2.52 19.14 -32.83
C ALA A 323 2.99 18.67 -34.21
N ALA A 324 3.49 17.44 -34.31
CA ALA A 324 3.99 16.85 -35.55
C ALA A 324 2.89 16.68 -36.60
N MET A 325 1.68 16.25 -36.21
CA MET A 325 0.53 16.10 -37.13
C MET A 325 0.18 17.38 -37.90
N TYR A 326 0.47 18.54 -37.30
CA TYR A 326 0.20 19.86 -37.89
C TYR A 326 1.48 20.61 -38.26
N GLU A 327 2.64 19.94 -38.27
CA GLU A 327 3.97 20.53 -38.50
C GLU A 327 4.20 21.84 -37.71
N ALA A 328 3.71 21.89 -36.46
CA ALA A 328 3.89 23.00 -35.54
C ALA A 328 5.07 22.72 -34.59
N ARG A 329 5.62 23.78 -33.99
CA ARG A 329 6.58 23.69 -32.87
C ARG A 329 5.83 23.69 -31.54
N TYR A 330 6.46 23.17 -30.49
CA TYR A 330 5.96 23.30 -29.13
C TYR A 330 7.09 23.57 -28.13
N GLU A 331 6.77 24.23 -27.02
CA GLU A 331 7.64 24.43 -25.87
C GLU A 331 6.90 23.99 -24.60
N LEU A 332 7.59 23.30 -23.70
CA LEU A 332 7.04 22.78 -22.44
C LEU A 332 7.77 23.45 -21.27
N ARG A 333 7.03 24.08 -20.36
CA ARG A 333 7.56 24.76 -19.16
C ARG A 333 7.05 24.09 -17.89
N MET A 334 7.95 23.67 -17.02
CA MET A 334 7.62 23.09 -15.71
C MET A 334 7.21 24.19 -14.72
N MET A 335 6.10 23.97 -14.01
CA MET A 335 5.49 24.98 -13.15
C MET A 335 5.44 24.58 -11.67
N GLY A 336 5.44 23.28 -11.36
CA GLY A 336 5.43 22.76 -9.99
C GLY A 336 5.36 21.24 -9.99
N ALA A 337 5.76 20.62 -8.89
CA ALA A 337 5.66 19.18 -8.70
C ALA A 337 5.66 18.81 -7.23
N ALA A 338 4.91 17.76 -6.90
CA ALA A 338 4.98 17.07 -5.62
C ALA A 338 4.93 15.56 -5.85
N THR A 339 5.37 14.81 -4.84
CA THR A 339 5.23 13.34 -4.83
C THR A 339 3.97 12.94 -4.07
N ALA A 340 3.65 11.65 -4.08
CA ALA A 340 2.54 11.13 -3.28
C ALA A 340 2.92 11.09 -1.80
N SER A 341 1.93 11.29 -0.92
CA SER A 341 2.13 11.09 0.52
C SER A 341 2.08 9.61 0.86
N ALA A 342 3.12 9.12 1.53
CA ALA A 342 3.15 7.78 2.09
C ALA A 342 3.55 7.87 3.57
N PRO A 343 2.63 8.21 4.49
CA PRO A 343 2.91 8.29 5.91
C PRO A 343 3.49 6.98 6.46
N SER A 344 4.48 7.08 7.33
CA SER A 344 5.16 5.94 7.94
C SER A 344 4.27 5.30 9.01
N PRO A 345 3.83 4.04 8.87
CA PRO A 345 2.82 3.45 9.75
C PRO A 345 3.16 3.54 11.24
N ALA A 346 4.38 3.15 11.63
CA ALA A 346 4.84 3.21 13.01
C ALA A 346 4.84 4.63 13.60
N TRP A 347 5.05 5.65 12.76
CA TRP A 347 4.98 7.03 13.21
C TRP A 347 3.54 7.53 13.31
N VAL A 348 2.68 7.17 12.36
CA VAL A 348 1.23 7.45 12.42
C VAL A 348 0.61 6.88 13.69
N ASP A 349 0.94 5.63 14.04
CA ASP A 349 0.46 4.98 15.25
C ASP A 349 0.84 5.77 16.51
N TYR A 350 2.12 6.16 16.60
CA TYR A 350 2.61 6.97 17.72
C TYR A 350 1.92 8.35 17.79
N LEU A 351 1.73 9.01 16.63
CA LEU A 351 1.02 10.30 16.54
C LEU A 351 -0.43 10.17 16.99
N ARG A 352 -1.13 9.10 16.56
CA ARG A 352 -2.51 8.79 16.96
C ARG A 352 -2.61 8.59 18.47
N GLU A 353 -1.70 7.82 19.06
CA GLU A 353 -1.64 7.60 20.50
C GLU A 353 -1.46 8.91 21.28
N GLN A 354 -0.65 9.84 20.77
CA GLN A 354 -0.45 11.13 21.42
C GLN A 354 -1.64 12.06 21.23
N ALA A 355 -2.21 12.13 20.03
CA ALA A 355 -3.37 12.94 19.71
C ALA A 355 -4.61 12.52 20.53
N ALA A 356 -4.84 11.22 20.71
CA ALA A 356 -5.97 10.70 21.49
C ALA A 356 -5.94 11.12 22.99
N ARG A 357 -4.80 11.61 23.50
CA ARG A 357 -4.63 12.06 24.89
C ARG A 357 -4.85 13.57 25.07
N VAL A 358 -5.14 14.29 23.99
CA VAL A 358 -5.35 15.75 23.99
C VAL A 358 -6.83 16.05 24.23
N PRO A 359 -7.19 16.86 25.24
CA PRO A 359 -8.59 17.08 25.61
C PRO A 359 -9.50 17.61 24.49
N GLY A 360 -8.96 18.38 23.55
CA GLY A 360 -9.69 18.91 22.39
C GLY A 360 -9.87 17.93 21.23
N VAL A 361 -9.29 16.72 21.32
CA VAL A 361 -9.38 15.69 20.28
C VAL A 361 -10.44 14.67 20.70
N GLN A 362 -11.55 14.66 19.96
CA GLN A 362 -12.63 13.68 20.11
C GLN A 362 -12.33 12.39 19.36
N GLN A 363 -11.66 12.50 18.20
CA GLN A 363 -11.25 11.37 17.38
C GLN A 363 -9.84 11.60 16.84
N ALA A 364 -8.93 10.67 17.13
CA ALA A 364 -7.65 10.56 16.44
C ALA A 364 -7.76 9.39 15.46
N VAL A 365 -7.65 9.67 14.17
CA VAL A 365 -7.79 8.68 13.10
C VAL A 365 -6.50 8.59 12.30
N ASP A 366 -6.23 7.43 11.72
CA ASP A 366 -5.03 7.24 10.90
C ASP A 366 -5.16 7.99 9.60
N ARG A 367 -6.28 7.74 8.92
CA ARG A 367 -6.58 8.17 7.57
C ARG A 367 -8.05 8.53 7.49
N ILE A 368 -8.39 9.34 6.51
CA ILE A 368 -9.78 9.66 6.20
C ILE A 368 -9.95 9.65 4.68
N ALA A 369 -11.07 9.14 4.18
CA ALA A 369 -11.39 9.30 2.76
C ALA A 369 -11.84 10.74 2.51
N ALA A 370 -10.93 11.58 2.01
CA ALA A 370 -11.21 12.97 1.63
C ALA A 370 -10.89 13.20 0.15
N PRO A 371 -11.42 14.26 -0.48
CA PRO A 371 -11.06 14.62 -1.85
C PRO A 371 -9.54 14.72 -2.02
N ALA A 372 -9.01 14.09 -3.06
CA ALA A 372 -7.57 14.02 -3.28
C ALA A 372 -6.96 15.39 -3.60
N GLY A 373 -5.96 15.79 -2.81
CA GLY A 373 -5.16 16.99 -2.98
C GLY A 373 -3.76 16.69 -3.51
N SER A 374 -2.88 17.69 -3.50
CA SER A 374 -1.43 17.54 -3.65
C SER A 374 -0.77 18.56 -2.71
N GLU A 375 0.35 18.20 -2.11
CA GLU A 375 1.06 18.99 -1.11
C GLU A 375 2.56 18.69 -1.26
N ASP A 376 3.42 19.71 -1.21
CA ASP A 376 4.84 19.53 -1.47
C ASP A 376 5.66 19.10 -0.25
N ALA A 377 5.12 19.17 0.97
CA ALA A 377 5.69 18.54 2.17
C ALA A 377 5.96 17.04 1.97
N THR A 378 5.24 16.41 1.04
CA THR A 378 5.50 15.03 0.59
C THR A 378 6.93 14.81 0.09
N LEU A 379 7.57 15.83 -0.50
CA LEU A 379 8.97 15.76 -0.91
C LEU A 379 9.93 15.67 0.29
N MET A 380 9.61 16.38 1.39
CA MET A 380 10.37 16.27 2.64
C MET A 380 10.15 14.91 3.29
N MET A 381 8.89 14.43 3.33
CA MET A 381 8.56 13.10 3.84
C MET A 381 9.34 12.02 3.08
N ALA A 382 9.27 12.03 1.75
CA ALA A 382 9.97 11.09 0.90
C ALA A 382 11.49 11.13 1.10
N ARG A 383 12.07 12.32 1.32
CA ARG A 383 13.51 12.48 1.58
C ARG A 383 13.91 11.85 2.92
N VAL A 384 13.15 12.12 3.98
CA VAL A 384 13.39 11.57 5.33
C VAL A 384 13.29 10.05 5.30
N GLN A 385 12.26 9.52 4.65
CA GLN A 385 12.05 8.07 4.50
C GLN A 385 13.17 7.41 3.70
N ALA A 386 13.61 8.04 2.60
CA ALA A 386 14.74 7.54 1.82
C ALA A 386 16.07 7.52 2.60
N ARG A 387 16.16 8.26 3.71
CA ARG A 387 17.33 8.29 4.61
C ARG A 387 17.16 7.39 5.85
N GLY A 388 16.05 6.65 5.94
CA GLY A 388 15.77 5.73 7.06
C GLY A 388 14.98 6.34 8.21
N GLY A 389 14.59 7.61 8.13
CA GLY A 389 13.69 8.25 9.09
C GLY A 389 12.22 7.93 8.81
N LEU A 390 11.34 8.29 9.75
CA LEU A 390 9.90 8.11 9.62
C LEU A 390 9.22 9.48 9.45
N ALA A 391 8.17 9.54 8.65
CA ALA A 391 7.50 10.80 8.33
C ALA A 391 5.98 10.66 8.30
N SER A 392 5.26 11.70 8.70
CA SER A 392 3.81 11.77 8.56
C SER A 392 3.31 13.19 8.33
N TYR A 393 2.04 13.30 7.96
CA TYR A 393 1.31 14.55 7.76
C TYR A 393 0.02 14.53 8.59
N MET A 394 -0.10 15.44 9.56
CA MET A 394 -1.26 15.53 10.44
C MET A 394 -2.27 16.58 9.95
N ILE A 395 -3.55 16.27 10.01
CA ILE A 395 -4.61 17.21 9.65
C ILE A 395 -5.52 17.43 10.86
N PHE A 396 -5.66 18.69 11.28
CA PHE A 396 -6.52 19.09 12.38
C PHE A 396 -7.85 19.59 11.84
N GLY A 397 -8.94 18.90 12.15
CA GLY A 397 -10.29 19.27 11.74
C GLY A 397 -10.79 20.52 12.47
N THR A 398 -11.50 21.37 11.73
CA THR A 398 -12.07 22.63 12.22
C THR A 398 -13.27 23.03 11.39
N GLU A 399 -14.17 23.86 11.95
CA GLU A 399 -15.25 24.45 11.18
C GLU A 399 -14.69 25.53 10.25
N LEU A 400 -15.13 25.50 8.98
CA LEU A 400 -14.76 26.47 7.96
C LEU A 400 -15.94 27.36 7.59
N SER A 401 -15.68 28.66 7.40
CA SER A 401 -16.66 29.62 6.86
C SER A 401 -16.95 29.38 5.38
N ALA A 402 -15.94 28.91 4.63
CA ALA A 402 -16.03 28.45 3.25
C ALA A 402 -14.90 27.44 2.98
N GLY A 403 -15.03 26.62 1.94
CA GLY A 403 -13.96 25.69 1.57
C GLY A 403 -12.66 26.39 1.20
N HIS A 404 -11.56 25.66 1.24
CA HIS A 404 -10.24 26.11 0.78
C HIS A 404 -10.31 26.76 -0.61
N HIS A 405 -9.50 27.80 -0.81
CA HIS A 405 -9.36 28.58 -2.05
C HIS A 405 -10.62 29.37 -2.42
N ASN A 406 -11.46 29.68 -1.43
CA ASN A 406 -12.62 30.54 -1.57
C ASN A 406 -12.37 31.93 -0.96
N GLU A 407 -12.92 32.98 -1.57
CA GLU A 407 -12.77 34.37 -1.13
C GLU A 407 -13.36 34.66 0.27
N LYS A 408 -14.13 33.72 0.82
CA LYS A 408 -14.74 33.78 2.17
C LYS A 408 -14.15 32.77 3.16
N PHE A 409 -12.99 32.17 2.85
CA PHE A 409 -12.34 31.22 3.73
C PHE A 409 -11.96 31.86 5.08
N ASP A 410 -12.34 31.21 6.18
CA ASP A 410 -11.87 31.47 7.55
C ASP A 410 -12.11 30.20 8.38
N PHE A 411 -11.39 30.03 9.49
CA PHE A 411 -11.47 28.84 10.36
C PHE A 411 -11.54 29.21 11.85
N ASP A 412 -12.08 28.30 12.68
CA ASP A 412 -12.09 28.47 14.15
C ASP A 412 -10.65 28.43 14.72
N GLU A 413 -10.21 29.57 15.26
CA GLU A 413 -8.89 29.79 15.84
C GLU A 413 -8.58 28.88 17.03
N SER A 414 -9.59 28.28 17.68
CA SER A 414 -9.40 27.36 18.81
C SER A 414 -8.60 26.11 18.44
N VAL A 415 -8.63 25.68 17.17
CA VAL A 415 -7.90 24.51 16.66
C VAL A 415 -6.39 24.63 16.84
N MET A 416 -5.84 25.86 16.87
CA MET A 416 -4.40 26.08 17.00
C MET A 416 -3.87 25.56 18.34
N ALA A 417 -4.62 25.73 19.43
CA ALA A 417 -4.22 25.22 20.75
C ALA A 417 -4.17 23.68 20.78
N VAL A 418 -5.13 23.03 20.12
CA VAL A 418 -5.18 21.56 20.00
C VAL A 418 -3.99 21.05 19.18
N ALA A 419 -3.67 21.72 18.07
CA ALA A 419 -2.53 21.38 17.24
C ALA A 419 -1.20 21.51 18.02
N VAL A 420 -0.98 22.63 18.70
CA VAL A 420 0.23 22.84 19.51
C VAL A 420 0.35 21.81 20.63
N GLU A 421 -0.72 21.51 21.37
CA GLU A 421 -0.67 20.51 22.45
C GLU A 421 -0.30 19.12 21.90
N THR A 422 -0.91 18.74 20.78
CA THR A 422 -0.68 17.45 20.13
C THR A 422 0.79 17.30 19.75
N LEU A 423 1.35 18.28 19.01
CA LEU A 423 2.74 18.25 18.55
C LEU A 423 3.73 18.31 19.73
N ALA A 424 3.43 19.09 20.77
CA ALA A 424 4.27 19.14 21.97
C ALA A 424 4.33 17.79 22.68
N ARG A 425 3.20 17.09 22.82
CA ARG A 425 3.15 15.75 23.42
C ARG A 425 3.89 14.70 22.60
N VAL A 426 3.82 14.79 21.27
CA VAL A 426 4.60 13.94 20.36
C VAL A 426 6.09 14.03 20.68
N ALA A 427 6.63 15.23 20.87
CA ALA A 427 8.04 15.40 21.23
C ALA A 427 8.35 14.95 22.68
N LEU A 428 7.49 15.27 23.65
CA LEU A 428 7.75 15.04 25.07
C LEU A 428 7.62 13.57 25.50
N ASN A 429 6.78 12.76 24.84
CA ASN A 429 6.44 11.39 25.28
C ASN A 429 7.20 10.27 24.55
N PHE A 430 8.19 10.60 23.74
CA PHE A 430 8.82 9.63 22.83
C PHE A 430 9.44 8.44 23.62
N PRO A 431 9.31 7.16 23.16
CA PRO A 431 9.62 5.97 23.98
C PRO A 431 11.12 5.61 23.99
N TRP A 432 11.78 5.82 25.13
CA TRP A 432 13.24 5.71 25.23
C TRP A 432 13.86 4.31 25.67
N GLN A 433 13.15 3.12 25.83
CA GLN A 433 13.64 1.79 26.42
C GLN A 433 13.08 0.41 25.80
N ARG A 434 13.83 -0.77 25.75
CA ARG A 434 13.55 -2.12 25.07
C ARG A 434 14.09 -3.42 25.82
N GLY A 435 13.34 -4.46 26.31
CA GLY A 435 13.98 -5.61 27.08
C GLY A 435 13.40 -7.05 27.30
N VAL A 436 12.12 -7.40 27.05
CA VAL A 436 11.54 -8.75 27.38
C VAL A 436 11.61 -9.77 26.22
N MET A 437 11.58 -9.30 24.98
CA MET A 437 11.51 -10.16 23.78
C MET A 437 12.75 -11.05 23.58
N GLU A 438 13.91 -10.63 24.08
CA GLU A 438 15.18 -11.33 23.89
C GLU A 438 15.16 -12.76 24.47
N ALA A 439 14.47 -12.96 25.60
CA ALA A 439 14.42 -14.27 26.26
C ALA A 439 13.54 -15.28 25.51
N ILE A 440 12.44 -14.83 24.91
CA ILE A 440 11.55 -15.68 24.10
C ILE A 440 12.30 -16.18 22.87
N PHE A 441 13.03 -15.29 22.21
CA PHE A 441 13.73 -15.65 20.99
C PHE A 441 14.84 -16.66 21.21
N GLN A 442 15.63 -16.48 22.28
CA GLN A 442 16.69 -17.44 22.61
C GLN A 442 16.12 -18.84 22.89
N PHE A 443 15.05 -18.94 23.68
CA PHE A 443 14.44 -20.23 24.02
C PHE A 443 13.97 -21.00 22.77
N VAL A 444 13.27 -20.30 21.88
CA VAL A 444 12.72 -20.91 20.66
C VAL A 444 13.83 -21.38 19.73
N ASP A 445 14.91 -20.60 19.59
CA ASP A 445 16.08 -21.00 18.79
C ASP A 445 16.67 -22.33 19.29
N GLU A 446 16.89 -22.44 20.61
CA GLU A 446 17.46 -23.63 21.25
C GLU A 446 16.58 -24.88 21.03
N VAL A 447 15.26 -24.76 21.21
CA VAL A 447 14.33 -25.90 21.05
C VAL A 447 14.23 -26.36 19.60
N VAL A 448 14.11 -25.42 18.65
CA VAL A 448 13.96 -25.77 17.23
C VAL A 448 15.25 -26.39 16.68
N GLU A 449 16.42 -25.85 17.03
CA GLU A 449 17.70 -26.41 16.58
C GLU A 449 17.99 -27.78 17.22
N ALA A 450 17.59 -28.02 18.48
CA ALA A 450 17.80 -29.31 19.14
C ALA A 450 17.08 -30.50 18.46
N GLN A 451 15.98 -30.24 17.76
CA GLN A 451 15.19 -31.27 17.06
C GLN A 451 15.25 -31.15 15.53
N ARG A 452 16.21 -30.39 14.97
CA ARG A 452 16.25 -30.07 13.54
C ARG A 452 16.15 -31.30 12.63
N ASP A 453 16.88 -32.37 12.96
CA ASP A 453 17.00 -33.56 12.11
C ASP A 453 15.66 -34.31 12.02
N THR A 454 14.91 -34.34 13.12
CA THR A 454 13.56 -34.91 13.17
C THR A 454 12.61 -34.14 12.27
N TYR A 455 12.63 -32.80 12.33
CA TYR A 455 11.79 -31.96 11.48
C TYR A 455 12.16 -32.14 10.00
N CYS A 456 13.46 -32.13 9.65
CA CYS A 456 13.89 -32.34 8.27
C CYS A 456 13.46 -33.72 7.74
N ALA A 457 13.54 -34.77 8.57
CA ALA A 457 13.09 -36.11 8.20
C ALA A 457 11.58 -36.17 7.92
N ILE A 458 10.75 -35.48 8.71
CA ILE A 458 9.29 -35.40 8.47
C ILE A 458 8.99 -34.69 7.13
N ALA A 459 9.68 -33.58 6.84
CA ALA A 459 9.49 -32.86 5.59
C ALA A 459 9.90 -33.69 4.36
N ASP A 460 10.98 -34.46 4.47
CA ASP A 460 11.46 -35.37 3.43
C ASP A 460 10.49 -36.55 3.20
N ASP A 461 10.00 -37.13 4.30
CA ASP A 461 8.97 -38.17 4.34
C ASP A 461 7.72 -37.74 3.54
N ILE A 462 7.21 -36.54 3.79
CA ILE A 462 6.04 -35.98 3.07
C ILE A 462 6.38 -35.67 1.61
N TRP A 463 7.60 -35.20 1.34
CA TRP A 463 8.05 -34.96 -0.03
C TRP A 463 8.04 -36.25 -0.87
N ASP A 464 8.46 -37.37 -0.27
CA ASP A 464 8.52 -38.69 -0.92
C ASP A 464 7.12 -39.31 -1.17
N HIS A 465 6.05 -38.73 -0.61
CA HIS A 465 4.65 -39.18 -0.78
C HIS A 465 3.74 -38.05 -1.30
N PRO A 466 3.92 -37.57 -2.55
CA PRO A 466 3.16 -36.45 -3.08
C PRO A 466 1.70 -36.84 -3.42
N GLU A 467 0.78 -36.49 -2.53
CA GLU A 467 -0.66 -36.74 -2.66
C GLU A 467 -1.41 -35.45 -3.04
N THR A 468 -2.32 -35.51 -4.01
CA THR A 468 -3.10 -34.36 -4.49
C THR A 468 -4.28 -34.01 -3.60
N ARG A 469 -4.92 -32.85 -3.86
CA ARG A 469 -6.07 -32.34 -3.10
C ARG A 469 -7.08 -33.43 -2.67
N PHE A 470 -7.34 -33.52 -1.37
CA PHE A 470 -8.24 -34.50 -0.71
C PHE A 470 -7.87 -35.99 -0.87
N GLU A 471 -6.65 -36.29 -1.32
CA GLU A 471 -6.08 -37.65 -1.37
C GLU A 471 -4.90 -37.82 -0.39
N GLU A 472 -4.62 -36.82 0.44
CA GLU A 472 -3.43 -36.70 1.29
C GLU A 472 -3.50 -37.53 2.59
N PHE A 473 -3.84 -38.81 2.47
CA PHE A 473 -4.01 -39.69 3.62
C PHE A 473 -2.70 -39.99 4.34
N TRP A 474 -1.63 -40.22 3.58
CA TRP A 474 -0.32 -40.55 4.14
C TRP A 474 0.28 -39.34 4.86
N SER A 475 0.27 -38.19 4.19
CA SER A 475 0.86 -36.96 4.72
C SER A 475 0.13 -36.46 5.98
N ALA A 476 -1.21 -36.52 5.99
CA ALA A 476 -2.01 -36.20 7.16
C ALA A 476 -1.71 -37.15 8.33
N GLN A 477 -1.64 -38.47 8.07
CA GLN A 477 -1.30 -39.47 9.08
C GLN A 477 0.08 -39.21 9.69
N ARG A 478 1.09 -38.92 8.85
CA ARG A 478 2.48 -38.74 9.27
C ARG A 478 2.66 -37.57 10.25
N LEU A 479 1.98 -36.45 10.01
CA LEU A 479 1.99 -35.28 10.90
C LEU A 479 1.16 -35.51 12.17
N ALA A 480 -0.03 -36.12 12.03
CA ALA A 480 -0.87 -36.44 13.18
C ALA A 480 -0.14 -37.34 14.18
N ASP A 481 0.53 -38.39 13.69
CA ASP A 481 1.27 -39.33 14.53
C ASP A 481 2.49 -38.67 15.21
N ALA A 482 3.15 -37.72 14.52
CA ALA A 482 4.24 -36.94 15.11
C ALA A 482 3.74 -36.03 16.25
N LEU A 483 2.60 -35.37 16.08
CA LEU A 483 1.97 -34.55 17.12
C LEU A 483 1.49 -35.39 18.31
N GLU A 484 0.90 -36.56 18.07
CA GLU A 484 0.48 -37.48 19.13
C GLU A 484 1.68 -38.02 19.92
N ALA A 485 2.80 -38.32 19.26
CA ALA A 485 4.05 -38.70 19.93
C ALA A 485 4.61 -37.57 20.81
N GLU A 486 4.40 -36.32 20.40
CA GLU A 486 4.65 -35.12 21.20
C GLU A 486 3.54 -34.84 22.23
N GLY A 487 2.60 -35.76 22.46
CA GLY A 487 1.59 -35.66 23.52
C GLY A 487 0.45 -34.68 23.25
N PHE A 488 0.20 -34.30 21.99
CA PHE A 488 -1.01 -33.58 21.62
C PHE A 488 -2.22 -34.53 21.55
N GLN A 489 -3.40 -34.03 21.90
CA GLN A 489 -4.66 -34.76 21.75
C GLN A 489 -5.21 -34.58 20.33
N LEU A 490 -5.44 -35.69 19.61
CA LEU A 490 -5.92 -35.68 18.23
C LEU A 490 -7.45 -35.78 18.10
N THR A 491 -7.98 -35.04 17.14
CA THR A 491 -9.30 -35.20 16.53
C THR A 491 -9.12 -35.43 15.04
N ARG A 492 -9.43 -36.63 14.54
CA ARG A 492 -9.35 -37.01 13.12
C ARG A 492 -10.69 -36.81 12.41
N ASP A 493 -10.70 -36.79 11.08
CA ASP A 493 -11.90 -36.56 10.26
C ASP A 493 -12.59 -35.23 10.64
N ALA A 494 -11.77 -34.20 10.85
CA ALA A 494 -12.23 -32.93 11.36
C ALA A 494 -13.15 -32.26 10.33
N GLY A 495 -14.40 -31.95 10.73
CA GLY A 495 -15.40 -31.38 9.82
C GLY A 495 -15.94 -32.38 8.78
N GLY A 496 -15.80 -33.70 9.00
CA GLY A 496 -16.20 -34.71 8.02
C GLY A 496 -15.34 -34.73 6.76
N ILE A 497 -14.11 -34.20 6.87
CA ILE A 497 -13.09 -34.23 5.83
C ILE A 497 -12.09 -35.33 6.24
N PRO A 498 -12.07 -36.49 5.56
CA PRO A 498 -11.36 -37.69 6.04
C PRO A 498 -9.87 -37.51 6.37
N ASN A 499 -9.20 -36.59 5.69
CA ASN A 499 -7.78 -36.31 5.82
C ASN A 499 -7.47 -34.95 6.47
N ALA A 500 -8.47 -34.30 7.09
CA ALA A 500 -8.25 -33.19 8.00
C ALA A 500 -8.17 -33.68 9.47
N PHE A 501 -7.34 -33.02 10.28
CA PHE A 501 -7.23 -33.31 11.70
C PHE A 501 -6.90 -32.07 12.54
N ILE A 502 -7.17 -32.13 13.84
CA ILE A 502 -6.80 -31.11 14.83
C ILE A 502 -5.99 -31.78 15.94
N ALA A 503 -4.85 -31.21 16.33
CA ALA A 503 -4.06 -31.66 17.48
C ALA A 503 -3.99 -30.54 18.52
N SER A 504 -4.38 -30.80 19.77
CA SER A 504 -4.48 -29.78 20.82
C SER A 504 -3.64 -30.10 22.06
N VAL A 505 -3.11 -29.07 22.72
CA VAL A 505 -2.44 -29.18 24.02
C VAL A 505 -2.73 -27.94 24.87
N GLY A 506 -2.74 -28.09 26.19
CA GLY A 506 -3.15 -27.03 27.12
C GLY A 506 -4.66 -26.99 27.34
N GLU A 507 -5.11 -26.03 28.14
CA GLU A 507 -6.52 -25.88 28.53
C GLU A 507 -6.88 -24.39 28.65
N GLY A 508 -8.14 -24.06 28.37
CA GLY A 508 -8.66 -22.71 28.51
C GLY A 508 -8.28 -21.77 27.36
N GLN A 509 -8.28 -20.47 27.67
CA GLN A 509 -8.09 -19.38 26.72
C GLN A 509 -6.75 -18.68 27.00
N PRO A 510 -6.10 -18.09 25.99
CA PRO A 510 -6.55 -18.05 24.58
C PRO A 510 -6.27 -19.35 23.82
N VAL A 511 -6.97 -19.54 22.70
CA VAL A 511 -6.78 -20.63 21.72
C VAL A 511 -5.96 -20.09 20.55
N ILE A 512 -4.69 -20.48 20.46
CA ILE A 512 -3.80 -20.07 19.38
C ILE A 512 -3.63 -21.23 18.38
N ALA A 513 -3.94 -20.97 17.11
CA ALA A 513 -3.91 -21.96 16.05
C ALA A 513 -2.64 -21.85 15.20
N LEU A 514 -2.07 -22.99 14.82
CA LEU A 514 -1.01 -23.14 13.83
C LEU A 514 -1.55 -23.94 12.66
N LEU A 515 -1.47 -23.41 11.44
CA LEU A 515 -2.03 -24.06 10.25
C LEU A 515 -0.93 -24.82 9.50
N GLY A 516 -1.15 -26.11 9.27
CA GLY A 516 -0.20 -26.99 8.59
C GLY A 516 -0.80 -27.65 7.34
N GLU A 517 -0.19 -27.40 6.20
CA GLU A 517 -0.59 -27.90 4.87
C GLU A 517 0.40 -28.96 4.37
N PHE A 518 -0.02 -29.78 3.41
CA PHE A 518 0.76 -30.94 2.97
C PHE A 518 0.39 -31.51 1.59
N ASP A 519 -0.40 -30.81 0.78
CA ASP A 519 -0.88 -31.33 -0.52
C ASP A 519 0.06 -31.02 -1.69
N ALA A 520 0.08 -31.92 -2.68
CA ALA A 520 0.94 -31.87 -3.86
C ALA A 520 0.14 -31.50 -5.13
N LEU A 521 0.88 -31.22 -6.21
CA LEU A 521 0.35 -30.86 -7.52
C LEU A 521 0.52 -32.01 -8.53
N ALA A 522 -0.46 -32.15 -9.42
CA ALA A 522 -0.46 -33.19 -10.45
C ALA A 522 0.61 -32.97 -11.52
N GLY A 523 1.25 -34.06 -11.96
CA GLY A 523 2.17 -34.05 -13.11
C GLY A 523 3.53 -33.37 -12.89
N LEU A 524 3.92 -33.11 -11.63
CA LEU A 524 5.15 -32.39 -11.28
C LEU A 524 6.23 -33.26 -10.62
N SER A 525 6.18 -34.59 -10.73
CA SER A 525 7.22 -35.47 -10.18
C SER A 525 8.62 -35.11 -10.67
N GLN A 526 9.59 -34.96 -9.76
CA GLN A 526 11.00 -34.67 -10.04
C GLN A 526 11.92 -35.32 -9.03
N GLN A 527 13.17 -35.55 -9.42
CA GLN A 527 14.27 -35.92 -8.53
C GLN A 527 14.72 -34.69 -7.72
N ALA A 528 14.87 -34.85 -6.40
CA ALA A 528 15.47 -33.83 -5.55
C ALA A 528 16.95 -33.59 -5.88
N HIS A 529 17.47 -32.40 -5.55
CA HIS A 529 18.86 -32.00 -5.78
C HIS A 529 19.29 -32.03 -7.26
N SER A 530 18.34 -31.91 -8.19
CA SER A 530 18.61 -31.89 -9.64
C SER A 530 18.48 -30.48 -10.20
N ALA A 531 19.48 -30.05 -10.99
CA ALA A 531 19.39 -28.83 -11.81
C ALA A 531 18.92 -29.13 -13.25
N GLU A 532 18.38 -30.32 -13.48
CA GLU A 532 17.78 -30.76 -14.74
C GLU A 532 16.38 -31.35 -14.49
N PRO A 533 15.43 -31.21 -15.43
CA PRO A 533 14.11 -31.80 -15.32
C PRO A 533 14.21 -33.33 -15.44
N THR A 534 14.20 -34.00 -14.28
CA THR A 534 14.38 -35.45 -14.16
C THR A 534 13.22 -36.05 -13.34
N PRO A 535 12.09 -36.41 -13.99
CA PRO A 535 10.95 -37.01 -13.29
C PRO A 535 11.30 -38.37 -12.68
N LEU A 536 10.96 -38.59 -11.40
CA LEU A 536 11.09 -39.92 -10.77
C LEU A 536 10.12 -40.91 -11.42
N THR A 537 8.89 -40.46 -11.68
CA THR A 537 7.88 -41.19 -12.45
C THR A 537 7.17 -40.21 -13.38
N PRO A 538 7.27 -40.34 -14.71
CA PRO A 538 6.64 -39.41 -15.65
C PRO A 538 5.13 -39.28 -15.41
N GLY A 539 4.65 -38.04 -15.23
CA GLY A 539 3.24 -37.74 -14.99
C GLY A 539 2.75 -37.92 -13.55
N ALA A 540 3.59 -38.42 -12.64
CA ALA A 540 3.25 -38.49 -11.21
C ALA A 540 3.31 -37.09 -10.55
N ASN A 541 2.79 -37.01 -9.32
CA ASN A 541 2.65 -35.77 -8.56
C ASN A 541 4.00 -35.28 -7.99
N GLY A 542 4.04 -34.01 -7.58
CA GLY A 542 5.18 -33.42 -6.88
C GLY A 542 4.80 -32.17 -6.08
N HIS A 543 5.57 -31.86 -5.04
CA HIS A 543 5.37 -30.70 -4.16
C HIS A 543 5.80 -29.38 -4.82
N GLY A 544 5.07 -29.00 -5.86
CA GLY A 544 5.35 -27.84 -6.70
C GLY A 544 5.05 -26.49 -6.05
N CYS A 545 4.56 -26.45 -4.81
CA CYS A 545 4.40 -25.23 -3.99
C CYS A 545 5.16 -25.31 -2.64
N GLY A 546 5.86 -26.43 -2.37
CA GLY A 546 6.64 -26.63 -1.14
C GLY A 546 5.83 -27.08 0.09
N HIS A 547 4.63 -27.65 -0.11
CA HIS A 547 3.72 -28.01 0.98
C HIS A 547 4.24 -29.12 1.90
N ASN A 548 5.24 -29.89 1.48
CA ASN A 548 5.98 -30.79 2.38
C ASN A 548 6.66 -30.05 3.56
N LEU A 549 6.96 -28.76 3.38
CA LEU A 549 7.58 -27.92 4.41
C LEU A 549 6.55 -27.27 5.33
N LEU A 550 5.39 -26.84 4.81
CA LEU A 550 4.42 -25.99 5.53
C LEU A 550 3.96 -26.62 6.85
N GLY A 551 3.38 -27.83 6.77
CA GLY A 551 2.92 -28.56 7.95
C GLY A 551 4.05 -28.89 8.93
N THR A 552 5.26 -29.13 8.43
CA THR A 552 6.41 -29.50 9.25
C THR A 552 6.96 -28.32 10.06
N ALA A 553 7.03 -27.12 9.49
CA ALA A 553 7.42 -25.92 10.23
C ALA A 553 6.36 -25.52 11.27
N ALA A 554 5.06 -25.65 10.95
CA ALA A 554 3.99 -25.46 11.92
C ALA A 554 4.06 -26.49 13.06
N PHE A 555 4.47 -27.73 12.77
CA PHE A 555 4.73 -28.76 13.78
C PHE A 555 5.90 -28.36 14.69
N ALA A 556 7.04 -27.94 14.12
CA ALA A 556 8.19 -27.45 14.90
C ALA A 556 7.79 -26.27 15.81
N ALA A 557 6.97 -25.37 15.29
CA ALA A 557 6.45 -24.24 16.06
C ALA A 557 5.56 -24.71 17.23
N ALA A 558 4.72 -25.71 16.99
CA ALA A 558 3.83 -26.27 18.00
C ALA A 558 4.61 -26.90 19.16
N VAL A 559 5.67 -27.67 18.85
CA VAL A 559 6.56 -28.28 19.86
C VAL A 559 7.26 -27.23 20.71
N ALA A 560 7.82 -26.19 20.08
CA ALA A 560 8.51 -25.11 20.80
C ALA A 560 7.56 -24.29 21.69
N ALA A 561 6.41 -23.87 21.17
CA ALA A 561 5.42 -23.12 21.94
C ALA A 561 4.85 -23.94 23.11
N LYS A 562 4.56 -25.23 22.90
CA LYS A 562 4.18 -26.15 23.99
C LYS A 562 5.27 -26.21 25.07
N GLY A 563 6.53 -26.35 24.69
CA GLY A 563 7.66 -26.40 25.62
C GLY A 563 7.74 -25.14 26.49
N TRP A 564 7.51 -23.96 25.91
CA TRP A 564 7.47 -22.70 26.65
C TRP A 564 6.34 -22.67 27.68
N LEU A 565 5.11 -23.00 27.25
CA LEU A 565 3.93 -23.01 28.12
C LEU A 565 4.13 -23.93 29.33
N GLN A 566 4.74 -25.10 29.13
CA GLN A 566 5.03 -26.05 30.20
C GLN A 566 6.09 -25.55 31.18
N GLN A 567 7.08 -24.76 30.71
CA GLN A 567 8.15 -24.24 31.57
C GLN A 567 7.74 -23.02 32.38
N HIS A 568 6.90 -22.14 31.81
CA HIS A 568 6.53 -20.87 32.43
C HIS A 568 5.18 -20.90 33.15
N GLY A 569 4.37 -21.95 32.91
CA GLY A 569 3.06 -22.11 33.54
C GLY A 569 1.99 -21.15 32.98
N ASP A 570 2.21 -20.65 31.76
CA ASP A 570 1.26 -19.81 31.04
C ASP A 570 -0.01 -20.61 30.70
N SER A 571 -1.18 -19.98 30.83
CA SER A 571 -2.48 -20.59 30.54
C SER A 571 -2.90 -20.39 29.09
N GLY A 572 -3.56 -21.38 28.49
CA GLY A 572 -4.10 -21.31 27.14
C GLY A 572 -4.09 -22.66 26.43
N THR A 573 -4.67 -22.70 25.24
CA THR A 573 -4.72 -23.89 24.37
C THR A 573 -3.96 -23.61 23.08
N LEU A 574 -2.99 -24.46 22.74
CA LEU A 574 -2.32 -24.44 21.45
C LEU A 574 -2.91 -25.53 20.55
N ARG A 575 -3.31 -25.18 19.33
CA ARG A 575 -3.89 -26.12 18.37
C ARG A 575 -3.16 -26.12 17.04
N PHE A 576 -2.78 -27.30 16.57
CA PHE A 576 -2.34 -27.52 15.21
C PHE A 576 -3.52 -27.98 14.35
N TYR A 577 -3.71 -27.36 13.20
CA TYR A 577 -4.71 -27.75 12.20
C TYR A 577 -4.02 -28.38 11.00
N GLY A 578 -4.27 -29.67 10.76
CA GLY A 578 -3.87 -30.36 9.54
C GLY A 578 -4.87 -30.09 8.44
N CYS A 579 -4.46 -29.28 7.45
CA CYS A 579 -5.31 -28.69 6.43
C CYS A 579 -5.05 -29.33 5.05
N PRO A 580 -5.93 -30.20 4.53
CA PRO A 580 -5.77 -30.81 3.20
C PRO A 580 -6.22 -29.86 2.07
N GLY A 581 -5.77 -30.12 0.84
CA GLY A 581 -6.33 -29.56 -0.40
C GLY A 581 -6.33 -28.04 -0.51
N GLU A 582 -5.23 -27.37 -0.13
CA GLU A 582 -5.07 -25.94 -0.42
C GLU A 582 -5.04 -25.70 -1.94
N GLU A 583 -4.25 -26.51 -2.66
CA GLU A 583 -4.00 -26.37 -4.09
C GLU A 583 -5.21 -26.77 -4.91
N GLY A 584 -6.01 -25.75 -5.23
CA GLY A 584 -7.20 -25.90 -6.05
C GLY A 584 -8.38 -26.56 -5.33
N GLY A 585 -8.29 -26.91 -4.05
CA GLY A 585 -9.35 -27.57 -3.28
C GLY A 585 -10.13 -26.69 -2.31
N SER A 586 -9.51 -25.61 -1.79
CA SER A 586 -10.10 -24.74 -0.75
C SER A 586 -10.49 -25.48 0.55
N GLY A 587 -9.65 -26.43 0.98
CA GLY A 587 -9.92 -27.27 2.16
C GLY A 587 -10.17 -26.49 3.45
N LYS A 588 -9.43 -25.40 3.71
CA LYS A 588 -9.64 -24.57 4.90
C LYS A 588 -10.98 -23.84 4.85
N THR A 589 -11.46 -23.47 3.67
CA THR A 589 -12.79 -22.88 3.49
C THR A 589 -13.89 -23.85 3.93
N PHE A 590 -13.75 -25.15 3.61
CA PHE A 590 -14.64 -26.19 4.11
C PHE A 590 -14.52 -26.33 5.63
N MET A 591 -13.31 -26.42 6.18
CA MET A 591 -13.09 -26.51 7.63
C MET A 591 -13.71 -25.33 8.40
N VAL A 592 -13.61 -24.12 7.86
CA VAL A 592 -14.26 -22.91 8.40
C VAL A 592 -15.78 -23.00 8.32
N ARG A 593 -16.34 -23.53 7.22
CA ARG A 593 -17.78 -23.73 7.05
C ARG A 593 -18.36 -24.68 8.10
N GLU A 594 -17.61 -25.73 8.43
CA GLU A 594 -17.99 -26.74 9.43
C GLU A 594 -17.73 -26.29 10.89
N GLY A 595 -17.34 -25.02 11.11
CA GLY A 595 -17.24 -24.41 12.43
C GLY A 595 -15.95 -24.70 13.20
N LEU A 596 -14.93 -25.29 12.56
CA LEU A 596 -13.70 -25.73 13.26
C LEU A 596 -12.83 -24.58 13.80
N PHE A 597 -13.11 -23.34 13.40
CA PHE A 597 -12.36 -22.14 13.79
C PHE A 597 -13.18 -21.16 14.65
N ASP A 598 -14.41 -21.52 15.05
CA ASP A 598 -15.33 -20.59 15.73
C ASP A 598 -14.87 -20.17 17.13
N ASP A 599 -13.98 -20.93 17.77
CA ASP A 599 -13.43 -20.68 19.11
C ASP A 599 -11.92 -20.36 19.10
N VAL A 600 -11.34 -20.09 17.93
CA VAL A 600 -9.92 -19.73 17.77
C VAL A 600 -9.73 -18.23 18.00
N ASP A 601 -8.81 -17.87 18.90
CA ASP A 601 -8.54 -16.47 19.25
C ASP A 601 -7.55 -15.77 18.31
N ALA A 602 -6.63 -16.52 17.72
CA ALA A 602 -5.72 -16.10 16.65
C ALA A 602 -5.13 -17.33 15.93
N ALA A 603 -4.77 -17.19 14.65
CA ALA A 603 -4.07 -18.22 13.89
C ALA A 603 -2.78 -17.70 13.25
N LEU A 604 -1.77 -18.56 13.14
CA LEU A 604 -0.49 -18.26 12.50
C LEU A 604 -0.17 -19.30 11.44
N THR A 605 0.41 -18.85 10.34
CA THR A 605 0.85 -19.71 9.24
C THR A 605 2.01 -19.05 8.50
N TRP A 606 2.55 -19.69 7.49
CA TRP A 606 3.66 -19.19 6.69
C TRP A 606 3.59 -19.77 5.28
N HIS A 607 4.42 -19.27 4.37
CA HIS A 607 4.55 -19.81 3.02
C HIS A 607 6.02 -19.86 2.58
N PRO A 608 6.50 -20.93 1.91
CA PRO A 608 7.82 -20.98 1.31
C PRO A 608 7.99 -19.90 0.24
N GLU A 609 9.11 -19.19 0.27
CA GLU A 609 9.49 -18.25 -0.78
C GLU A 609 11.00 -18.21 -0.99
N ALA A 610 11.52 -17.33 -1.85
CA ALA A 610 12.95 -17.11 -2.02
C ALA A 610 13.57 -16.10 -1.02
N TRP A 611 12.77 -15.54 -0.10
CA TRP A 611 13.20 -14.53 0.89
C TRP A 611 12.49 -14.72 2.23
N ALA A 612 13.06 -14.12 3.29
CA ALA A 612 12.41 -13.98 4.59
C ALA A 612 11.64 -12.65 4.65
N GLY A 613 10.37 -12.65 5.08
CA GLY A 613 9.58 -11.42 5.18
C GLY A 613 8.14 -11.67 5.63
N MET A 614 7.29 -10.65 5.60
CA MET A 614 5.86 -10.79 5.91
C MET A 614 5.01 -11.00 4.66
N PHE A 615 4.00 -11.86 4.75
CA PHE A 615 2.94 -11.96 3.76
C PHE A 615 1.85 -10.94 4.11
N SER A 616 2.06 -9.70 3.68
CA SER A 616 1.19 -8.57 4.08
C SER A 616 0.17 -8.09 3.06
N THR A 617 0.10 -8.74 1.91
CA THR A 617 -0.87 -8.41 0.86
C THR A 617 -2.18 -9.15 1.08
N ARG A 618 -3.31 -8.52 0.77
CA ARG A 618 -4.56 -9.25 0.54
C ARG A 618 -4.39 -10.20 -0.64
N THR A 619 -5.17 -11.27 -0.70
CA THR A 619 -5.24 -12.15 -1.88
C THR A 619 -6.58 -11.98 -2.59
N LEU A 620 -6.69 -12.42 -3.83
CA LEU A 620 -7.96 -12.39 -4.55
C LEU A 620 -8.90 -13.46 -4.00
N ALA A 621 -10.15 -13.07 -3.72
CA ALA A 621 -11.26 -13.99 -3.63
C ALA A 621 -11.43 -14.72 -4.98
N ASN A 622 -11.81 -16.00 -4.94
CA ASN A 622 -12.11 -16.73 -6.17
C ASN A 622 -13.36 -17.59 -6.09
N ILE A 623 -13.99 -17.76 -7.26
CA ILE A 623 -15.03 -18.76 -7.53
C ILE A 623 -14.60 -19.55 -8.77
N GLN A 624 -14.67 -20.87 -8.69
CA GLN A 624 -14.46 -21.76 -9.82
C GLN A 624 -15.73 -22.59 -10.08
N ALA A 625 -16.17 -22.62 -11.33
CA ALA A 625 -17.33 -23.39 -11.74
C ALA A 625 -17.24 -23.81 -13.21
N ALA A 626 -17.86 -24.94 -13.54
CA ALA A 626 -17.94 -25.48 -14.89
C ALA A 626 -19.35 -25.35 -15.45
N TRP A 627 -19.47 -24.90 -16.70
CA TRP A 627 -20.73 -24.88 -17.44
C TRP A 627 -20.69 -25.95 -18.52
N ARG A 628 -21.70 -26.83 -18.50
CA ARG A 628 -21.88 -27.89 -19.50
C ARG A 628 -23.10 -27.60 -20.34
N PHE A 629 -22.90 -27.56 -21.65
CA PHE A 629 -23.96 -27.38 -22.63
C PHE A 629 -24.37 -28.72 -23.25
N THR A 630 -25.67 -28.92 -23.41
CA THR A 630 -26.28 -30.09 -24.05
C THR A 630 -27.13 -29.66 -25.23
N GLY A 631 -26.78 -30.14 -26.42
CA GLY A 631 -27.47 -29.90 -27.67
C GLY A 631 -27.83 -31.20 -28.40
N THR A 632 -27.92 -31.12 -29.73
CA THR A 632 -28.35 -32.24 -30.59
C THR A 632 -27.34 -32.45 -31.70
N ALA A 633 -26.81 -33.67 -31.82
CA ALA A 633 -25.87 -34.03 -32.87
C ALA A 633 -26.56 -34.09 -34.24
N ALA A 634 -25.88 -33.62 -35.28
CA ALA A 634 -26.31 -33.75 -36.66
C ALA A 634 -25.09 -33.78 -37.59
N HIS A 635 -25.28 -34.25 -38.82
CA HIS A 635 -24.25 -34.17 -39.84
C HIS A 635 -24.11 -32.71 -40.32
N ALA A 636 -22.91 -32.12 -40.17
CA ALA A 636 -22.69 -30.69 -40.40
C ALA A 636 -22.96 -30.24 -41.84
N ALA A 637 -22.64 -31.06 -42.85
CA ALA A 637 -22.96 -30.75 -44.25
C ALA A 637 -24.36 -31.21 -44.72
N ASN A 638 -24.75 -32.47 -44.44
CA ASN A 638 -25.98 -33.07 -44.99
C ASN A 638 -27.27 -32.58 -44.32
N SER A 639 -27.24 -32.29 -43.02
CA SER A 639 -28.46 -31.94 -42.27
C SER A 639 -28.21 -30.94 -41.13
N PRO A 640 -27.51 -29.81 -41.37
CA PRO A 640 -27.14 -28.86 -40.31
C PRO A 640 -28.35 -28.29 -39.54
N HIS A 641 -29.50 -28.14 -40.21
CA HIS A 641 -30.73 -27.60 -39.63
C HIS A 641 -31.32 -28.45 -38.47
N LEU A 642 -30.94 -29.74 -38.36
CA LEU A 642 -31.38 -30.63 -37.27
C LEU A 642 -30.46 -30.55 -36.05
N GLY A 643 -29.29 -29.93 -36.16
CA GLY A 643 -28.31 -29.86 -35.07
C GLY A 643 -28.52 -28.65 -34.16
N ARG A 644 -28.12 -28.78 -32.90
CA ARG A 644 -27.98 -27.69 -31.92
C ARG A 644 -26.60 -27.79 -31.29
N SER A 645 -25.71 -26.86 -31.63
CA SER A 645 -24.29 -26.95 -31.29
C SER A 645 -24.03 -26.47 -29.87
N ALA A 646 -23.62 -27.39 -29.00
CA ALA A 646 -23.13 -27.07 -27.67
C ALA A 646 -21.80 -26.31 -27.72
N LEU A 647 -20.96 -26.57 -28.73
CA LEU A 647 -19.69 -25.87 -28.93
C LEU A 647 -19.91 -24.40 -29.35
N ASP A 648 -20.93 -24.13 -30.16
CA ASP A 648 -21.31 -22.75 -30.52
C ASP A 648 -21.79 -22.00 -29.27
N ALA A 649 -22.52 -22.69 -28.37
CA ALA A 649 -22.97 -22.11 -27.10
C ALA A 649 -21.80 -21.75 -26.18
N VAL A 650 -20.79 -22.62 -26.06
CA VAL A 650 -19.53 -22.30 -25.35
C VAL A 650 -18.85 -21.09 -25.99
N THR A 651 -18.76 -21.04 -27.32
CA THR A 651 -18.15 -19.92 -28.04
C THR A 651 -18.87 -18.59 -27.75
N LEU A 652 -20.21 -18.57 -27.81
CA LEU A 652 -21.01 -17.39 -27.53
C LEU A 652 -20.91 -16.95 -26.08
N MET A 653 -20.90 -17.90 -25.14
CA MET A 653 -20.69 -17.62 -23.71
C MET A 653 -19.34 -16.94 -23.51
N THR A 654 -18.28 -17.51 -24.07
CA THR A 654 -16.93 -16.96 -24.02
C THR A 654 -16.83 -15.56 -24.63
N THR A 655 -17.44 -15.32 -25.80
CA THR A 655 -17.50 -13.99 -26.41
C THR A 655 -18.23 -12.99 -25.51
N GLY A 656 -19.37 -13.37 -24.94
CA GLY A 656 -20.12 -12.52 -24.01
C GLY A 656 -19.32 -12.19 -22.74
N SER A 657 -18.60 -13.17 -22.20
CA SER A 657 -17.71 -12.96 -21.05
C SER A 657 -16.55 -12.00 -21.37
N ASN A 658 -16.05 -11.97 -22.61
CA ASN A 658 -14.99 -11.03 -22.99
C ASN A 658 -15.49 -9.58 -23.06
N PHE A 659 -16.69 -9.31 -23.58
CA PHE A 659 -17.28 -7.97 -23.55
C PHE A 659 -17.64 -7.50 -22.14
N LEU A 660 -17.96 -8.45 -21.25
CA LEU A 660 -18.19 -8.16 -19.85
C LEU A 660 -16.95 -7.55 -19.17
N ASN A 661 -15.73 -7.82 -19.63
CA ASN A 661 -14.50 -7.32 -19.02
C ASN A 661 -14.40 -5.77 -18.98
N GLU A 662 -15.01 -5.04 -19.92
CA GLU A 662 -15.07 -3.56 -19.90
C GLU A 662 -16.05 -3.01 -18.84
N HIS A 663 -16.87 -3.88 -18.26
CA HIS A 663 -18.00 -3.52 -17.40
C HIS A 663 -17.97 -4.24 -16.05
N ILE A 664 -16.82 -4.78 -15.66
CA ILE A 664 -16.52 -5.28 -14.30
C ILE A 664 -15.47 -4.37 -13.67
N ILE A 665 -15.27 -4.51 -12.36
CA ILE A 665 -14.24 -3.75 -11.66
C ILE A 665 -12.84 -4.04 -12.24
N GLU A 666 -12.00 -3.02 -12.33
CA GLU A 666 -10.68 -3.10 -12.97
C GLU A 666 -9.76 -4.19 -12.37
N LYS A 667 -9.94 -4.48 -11.08
CA LYS A 667 -9.15 -5.46 -10.33
C LYS A 667 -9.64 -6.90 -10.46
N ALA A 668 -10.76 -7.16 -11.13
CA ALA A 668 -11.25 -8.52 -11.35
C ALA A 668 -10.56 -9.20 -12.55
N ARG A 669 -10.46 -10.52 -12.52
CA ARG A 669 -9.95 -11.36 -13.60
C ARG A 669 -10.88 -12.53 -13.84
N VAL A 670 -11.18 -12.81 -15.10
CA VAL A 670 -11.99 -13.96 -15.52
C VAL A 670 -11.18 -14.75 -16.52
N HIS A 671 -10.88 -16.00 -16.18
CA HIS A 671 -10.17 -16.95 -17.03
C HIS A 671 -11.05 -18.17 -17.27
N TYR A 672 -10.84 -18.85 -18.40
CA TYR A 672 -11.57 -20.08 -18.71
C TYR A 672 -10.71 -21.07 -19.49
N ALA A 673 -11.06 -22.34 -19.39
CA ALA A 673 -10.53 -23.43 -20.19
C ALA A 673 -11.69 -24.29 -20.71
N ILE A 674 -11.71 -24.59 -22.00
CA ILE A 674 -12.68 -25.54 -22.57
C ILE A 674 -12.19 -26.94 -22.20
N THR A 675 -12.90 -27.59 -21.29
CA THR A 675 -12.54 -28.91 -20.75
C THR A 675 -13.09 -30.06 -21.60
N ASP A 676 -14.15 -29.80 -22.36
CA ASP A 676 -14.71 -30.74 -23.34
C ASP A 676 -15.22 -29.97 -24.57
N THR A 677 -14.66 -30.25 -25.75
CA THR A 677 -15.09 -29.64 -27.02
C THR A 677 -16.24 -30.39 -27.68
N GLY A 678 -16.69 -31.53 -27.14
CA GLY A 678 -17.77 -32.33 -27.72
C GLY A 678 -17.35 -33.32 -28.80
N GLY A 679 -16.05 -33.49 -29.00
CA GLY A 679 -15.46 -34.37 -30.02
C GLY A 679 -14.44 -33.67 -30.92
N VAL A 680 -13.81 -34.45 -31.81
CA VAL A 680 -12.69 -34.01 -32.66
C VAL A 680 -13.05 -33.85 -34.14
N SER A 681 -14.27 -34.23 -34.53
CA SER A 681 -14.69 -34.25 -35.94
C SER A 681 -15.41 -32.95 -36.34
N PRO A 682 -14.87 -32.16 -37.28
CA PRO A 682 -15.54 -30.95 -37.77
C PRO A 682 -16.79 -31.24 -38.64
N ASN A 683 -17.06 -32.51 -38.98
CA ASN A 683 -18.21 -32.90 -39.79
C ASN A 683 -19.45 -33.28 -38.94
N VAL A 684 -19.38 -33.12 -37.61
CA VAL A 684 -20.45 -33.43 -36.67
C VAL A 684 -20.78 -32.17 -35.87
N VAL A 685 -22.06 -31.86 -35.69
CA VAL A 685 -22.50 -30.84 -34.75
C VAL A 685 -22.34 -31.37 -33.32
N GLN A 686 -21.58 -30.68 -32.48
CA GLN A 686 -21.24 -31.11 -31.13
C GLN A 686 -22.48 -31.08 -30.22
N ALA A 687 -22.91 -32.23 -29.71
CA ALA A 687 -24.08 -32.33 -28.82
C ALA A 687 -23.76 -32.06 -27.34
N GLN A 688 -22.49 -31.98 -26.98
CA GLN A 688 -22.00 -31.73 -25.63
C GLN A 688 -20.79 -30.80 -25.73
N ALA A 689 -20.61 -29.91 -24.77
CA ALA A 689 -19.35 -29.18 -24.58
C ALA A 689 -19.31 -28.66 -23.13
N GLU A 690 -18.12 -28.54 -22.55
CA GLU A 690 -17.91 -28.03 -21.19
C GLU A 690 -16.78 -27.00 -21.16
N VAL A 691 -17.00 -25.95 -20.36
CA VAL A 691 -16.02 -24.90 -20.10
C VAL A 691 -15.92 -24.62 -18.61
N LEU A 692 -14.70 -24.63 -18.07
CA LEU A 692 -14.38 -24.32 -16.68
C LEU A 692 -13.95 -22.85 -16.60
N TYR A 693 -14.58 -22.07 -15.73
CA TYR A 693 -14.16 -20.69 -15.44
C TYR A 693 -13.56 -20.57 -14.05
N LEU A 694 -12.56 -19.69 -13.94
CA LEU A 694 -12.01 -19.19 -12.70
C LEU A 694 -12.22 -17.68 -12.66
N ILE A 695 -13.02 -17.23 -11.69
CA ILE A 695 -13.36 -15.83 -11.46
C ILE A 695 -12.59 -15.37 -10.24
N ARG A 696 -11.86 -14.27 -10.36
CA ARG A 696 -11.11 -13.67 -9.25
C ARG A 696 -11.47 -12.20 -9.10
N ALA A 697 -11.63 -11.75 -7.86
CA ALA A 697 -11.84 -10.35 -7.54
C ALA A 697 -11.25 -10.03 -6.15
N PRO A 698 -10.96 -8.76 -5.82
CA PRO A 698 -10.47 -8.38 -4.49
C PRO A 698 -11.43 -8.75 -3.36
N GLU A 699 -12.74 -8.66 -3.62
CA GLU A 699 -13.78 -8.96 -2.64
C GLU A 699 -14.68 -10.08 -3.17
N MET A 700 -15.14 -10.95 -2.25
CA MET A 700 -16.03 -12.07 -2.62
C MET A 700 -17.35 -11.60 -3.20
N ALA A 701 -17.89 -10.46 -2.73
CA ALA A 701 -19.13 -9.88 -3.26
C ALA A 701 -19.00 -9.52 -4.76
N ASP A 702 -17.85 -9.01 -5.19
CA ASP A 702 -17.58 -8.71 -6.59
C ASP A 702 -17.48 -9.99 -7.43
N ALA A 703 -16.76 -11.01 -6.91
CA ALA A 703 -16.66 -12.30 -7.57
C ALA A 703 -18.05 -12.95 -7.74
N GLN A 704 -18.92 -12.88 -6.73
CA GLN A 704 -20.30 -13.36 -6.79
C GLN A 704 -21.15 -12.58 -7.80
N GLN A 705 -21.00 -11.26 -7.87
CA GLN A 705 -21.71 -10.44 -8.86
C GLN A 705 -21.28 -10.80 -10.29
N ILE A 706 -19.97 -11.01 -10.52
CA ILE A 706 -19.42 -11.41 -11.81
C ILE A 706 -19.92 -12.82 -12.18
N PHE A 707 -19.89 -13.77 -11.23
CA PHE A 707 -20.44 -15.12 -11.40
C PHE A 707 -21.90 -15.08 -11.86
N ALA A 708 -22.75 -14.29 -11.19
CA ALA A 708 -24.16 -14.15 -11.54
C ALA A 708 -24.36 -13.53 -12.95
N ARG A 709 -23.45 -12.68 -13.42
CA ARG A 709 -23.49 -12.12 -14.78
C ARG A 709 -23.01 -13.13 -15.83
N ILE A 710 -21.98 -13.91 -15.53
CA ILE A 710 -21.51 -15.01 -16.38
C ILE A 710 -22.61 -16.07 -16.52
N GLU A 711 -23.35 -16.36 -15.45
CA GLU A 711 -24.50 -17.26 -15.49
C GLU A 711 -25.59 -16.77 -16.46
N LYS A 712 -25.92 -15.47 -16.44
CA LYS A 712 -26.86 -14.88 -17.41
C LYS A 712 -26.35 -14.96 -18.85
N ILE A 713 -25.04 -14.79 -19.06
CA ILE A 713 -24.41 -14.94 -20.37
C ILE A 713 -24.51 -16.40 -20.85
N ALA A 714 -24.25 -17.37 -19.98
CA ALA A 714 -24.40 -18.80 -20.28
C ALA A 714 -25.85 -19.14 -20.66
N GLN A 715 -26.83 -18.60 -19.94
CA GLN A 715 -28.25 -18.73 -20.27
C GLN A 715 -28.59 -18.09 -21.62
N GLY A 716 -28.05 -16.91 -21.92
CA GLY A 716 -28.21 -16.25 -23.22
C GLY A 716 -27.61 -17.05 -24.38
N ALA A 717 -26.42 -17.64 -24.17
CA ALA A 717 -25.78 -18.52 -25.15
C ALA A 717 -26.60 -19.80 -25.41
N ALA A 718 -27.16 -20.39 -24.35
CA ALA A 718 -28.07 -21.53 -24.48
C ALA A 718 -29.31 -21.16 -25.29
N LEU A 719 -29.90 -20.00 -25.01
CA LEU A 719 -31.07 -19.50 -25.73
C LEU A 719 -30.79 -19.26 -27.22
N MET A 720 -29.68 -18.61 -27.56
CA MET A 720 -29.29 -18.33 -28.95
C MET A 720 -29.07 -19.59 -29.79
N THR A 721 -28.66 -20.69 -29.15
CA THR A 721 -28.31 -21.94 -29.81
C THR A 721 -29.37 -23.04 -29.65
N GLU A 722 -30.48 -22.73 -28.99
CA GLU A 722 -31.52 -23.68 -28.58
C GLU A 722 -30.93 -24.94 -27.90
N THR A 723 -29.94 -24.74 -27.02
CA THR A 723 -29.31 -25.78 -26.19
C THR A 723 -29.75 -25.65 -24.73
N GLN A 724 -29.37 -26.63 -23.90
CA GLN A 724 -29.53 -26.59 -22.44
C GLN A 724 -28.17 -26.35 -21.79
N VAL A 725 -28.15 -25.69 -20.64
CA VAL A 725 -26.93 -25.44 -19.85
C VAL A 725 -27.13 -25.83 -18.39
N SER A 726 -26.12 -26.46 -17.80
CA SER A 726 -26.02 -26.73 -16.36
C SER A 726 -24.72 -26.19 -15.79
N CYS A 727 -24.75 -25.64 -14.58
CA CYS A 727 -23.58 -25.16 -13.86
C CYS A 727 -23.20 -26.14 -12.74
N ARG A 728 -21.91 -26.45 -12.59
CA ARG A 728 -21.34 -27.22 -11.50
C ARG A 728 -20.34 -26.34 -10.74
N PHE A 729 -20.66 -26.00 -9.49
CA PHE A 729 -19.75 -25.26 -8.61
C PHE A 729 -18.64 -26.19 -8.12
N GLU A 730 -17.38 -25.78 -8.25
CA GLU A 730 -16.23 -26.61 -7.89
C GLU A 730 -15.67 -26.19 -6.53
N LYS A 731 -15.26 -24.92 -6.41
CA LYS A 731 -14.69 -24.37 -5.17
C LYS A 731 -14.78 -22.85 -5.14
N ALA A 732 -14.59 -22.29 -3.95
CA ALA A 732 -14.39 -20.86 -3.74
C ALA A 732 -13.62 -20.62 -2.45
N CYS A 733 -12.87 -19.54 -2.39
CA CYS A 733 -12.29 -19.04 -1.14
C CYS A 733 -12.34 -17.52 -1.10
N SER A 734 -12.46 -16.98 0.10
CA SER A 734 -12.50 -15.54 0.34
C SER A 734 -11.12 -14.92 0.21
N SER A 735 -11.05 -13.60 0.06
CA SER A 735 -9.77 -12.89 0.07
C SER A 735 -9.11 -13.00 1.45
N TYR A 736 -7.78 -13.10 1.47
CA TYR A 736 -7.02 -13.03 2.72
C TYR A 736 -7.11 -11.63 3.34
N LEU A 737 -7.43 -11.60 4.63
CA LEU A 737 -7.45 -10.43 5.48
C LEU A 737 -6.23 -10.44 6.41
N PRO A 738 -5.17 -9.69 6.08
CA PRO A 738 -4.04 -9.56 6.97
C PRO A 738 -4.43 -8.78 8.23
N ASN A 739 -3.95 -9.23 9.40
CA ASN A 739 -4.12 -8.53 10.67
C ASN A 739 -2.85 -7.74 11.01
N ARG A 740 -2.89 -6.42 10.87
CA ARG A 740 -1.70 -5.54 10.93
C ARG A 740 -1.05 -5.53 12.30
N THR A 741 -1.88 -5.55 13.34
CA THR A 741 -1.41 -5.64 14.72
C THR A 741 -0.57 -6.91 14.93
N LEU A 742 -1.08 -8.06 14.46
CA LEU A 742 -0.39 -9.33 14.59
C LEU A 742 0.81 -9.47 13.64
N GLU A 743 0.73 -8.92 12.43
CA GLU A 743 1.86 -8.84 11.50
C GLU A 743 3.06 -8.10 12.09
N ALA A 744 2.82 -6.94 12.72
CA ALA A 744 3.86 -6.16 13.37
C ALA A 744 4.59 -6.98 14.45
N ALA A 745 3.84 -7.78 15.20
CA ALA A 745 4.41 -8.66 16.22
C ALA A 745 5.21 -9.81 15.60
N MET A 746 4.71 -10.44 14.54
CA MET A 746 5.41 -11.51 13.82
C MET A 746 6.67 -10.99 13.12
N TYR A 747 6.62 -9.80 12.53
CA TYR A 747 7.76 -9.19 11.85
C TYR A 747 8.95 -8.96 12.78
N GLN A 748 8.72 -8.66 14.05
CA GLN A 748 9.80 -8.55 15.04
C GLN A 748 10.54 -9.88 15.21
N ALA A 749 9.84 -11.02 15.15
CA ALA A 749 10.47 -12.34 15.17
C ALA A 749 11.25 -12.61 13.88
N VAL A 750 10.70 -12.26 12.70
CA VAL A 750 11.41 -12.40 11.42
C VAL A 750 12.72 -11.60 11.43
N CYS A 751 12.68 -10.34 11.86
CA CYS A 751 13.85 -9.48 11.98
C CYS A 751 14.88 -9.99 12.99
N HIS A 752 14.43 -10.56 14.10
CA HIS A 752 15.33 -11.07 15.12
C HIS A 752 16.13 -12.29 14.62
N TYR A 753 15.44 -13.31 14.12
CA TYR A 753 16.13 -14.53 13.67
C TYR A 753 16.91 -14.31 12.37
N GLY A 754 16.40 -13.45 11.49
CA GLY A 754 17.00 -13.20 10.19
C GLY A 754 17.03 -14.44 9.28
N PRO A 755 17.47 -14.28 8.02
CA PRO A 755 17.67 -15.40 7.12
C PRO A 755 18.88 -16.26 7.57
N PRO A 756 18.87 -17.56 7.22
CA PRO A 756 19.94 -18.47 7.61
C PRO A 756 21.25 -18.17 6.84
N ALA A 757 22.37 -18.61 7.41
CA ALA A 757 23.65 -18.56 6.72
C ALA A 757 23.73 -19.62 5.61
N TRP A 758 24.16 -19.19 4.42
CA TRP A 758 24.27 -20.04 3.22
C TRP A 758 25.71 -20.55 3.00
N SER A 759 25.87 -21.85 2.78
CA SER A 759 27.17 -22.46 2.44
C SER A 759 27.55 -22.27 0.98
N ASP A 760 28.82 -22.52 0.64
CA ASP A 760 29.29 -22.44 -0.75
C ASP A 760 28.63 -23.51 -1.64
N GLU A 761 28.35 -24.70 -1.10
CA GLU A 761 27.62 -25.76 -1.81
C GLU A 761 26.18 -25.35 -2.13
N GLU A 762 25.50 -24.71 -1.17
CA GLU A 762 24.14 -24.20 -1.36
C GLU A 762 24.10 -23.09 -2.42
N ARG A 763 25.06 -22.17 -2.37
CA ARG A 763 25.21 -21.11 -3.40
C ARG A 763 25.52 -21.69 -4.77
N ALA A 764 26.36 -22.74 -4.85
CA ALA A 764 26.67 -23.42 -6.09
C ALA A 764 25.46 -24.13 -6.69
N PHE A 765 24.66 -24.81 -5.86
CA PHE A 765 23.42 -25.44 -6.32
C PHE A 765 22.37 -24.40 -6.75
N ALA A 766 22.20 -23.33 -6.00
CA ALA A 766 21.32 -22.22 -6.37
C ALA A 766 21.75 -21.57 -7.70
N ALA A 767 23.06 -21.45 -7.97
CA ALA A 767 23.59 -20.99 -9.26
C ALA A 767 23.21 -21.93 -10.41
N ALA A 768 23.26 -23.25 -10.19
CA ALA A 768 22.88 -24.24 -11.18
C ALA A 768 21.37 -24.16 -11.50
N ILE A 769 20.51 -24.03 -10.49
CA ILE A 769 19.08 -23.78 -10.69
C ILE A 769 18.85 -22.47 -11.46
N ARG A 770 19.52 -21.39 -11.04
CA ARG A 770 19.43 -20.06 -11.67
C ARG A 770 19.77 -20.09 -13.16
N ALA A 771 20.72 -20.93 -13.58
CA ALA A 771 21.10 -21.09 -14.97
C ALA A 771 19.98 -21.69 -15.86
N THR A 772 18.98 -22.33 -15.24
CA THR A 772 17.81 -22.89 -15.95
C THR A 772 16.67 -21.89 -16.14
N LEU A 773 16.75 -20.72 -15.50
CA LEU A 773 15.67 -19.74 -15.43
C LEU A 773 15.78 -18.69 -16.53
N SER A 774 14.63 -18.26 -17.07
CA SER A 774 14.58 -17.13 -17.98
C SER A 774 14.65 -15.79 -17.21
N ALA A 775 14.99 -14.72 -17.92
CA ALA A 775 14.91 -13.37 -17.35
C ALA A 775 13.49 -13.02 -16.85
N ASN A 776 12.46 -13.59 -17.47
CA ASN A 776 11.08 -13.36 -17.07
C ASN A 776 10.75 -14.06 -15.74
N ASP A 777 11.23 -15.28 -15.52
CA ASP A 777 11.04 -16.03 -14.27
C ASP A 777 11.66 -15.27 -13.09
N ILE A 778 12.89 -14.78 -13.29
CA ILE A 778 13.61 -13.95 -12.33
C ILE A 778 12.82 -12.68 -12.01
N ASN A 779 12.39 -11.94 -13.04
CA ASN A 779 11.64 -10.70 -12.84
C ASN A 779 10.30 -10.95 -12.14
N ASN A 780 9.62 -12.07 -12.42
CA ASN A 780 8.35 -12.39 -11.78
C ASN A 780 8.52 -12.67 -10.28
N SER A 781 9.53 -13.46 -9.89
CA SER A 781 9.88 -13.68 -8.49
C SER A 781 10.20 -12.35 -7.78
N LEU A 782 11.01 -11.49 -8.40
CA LEU A 782 11.32 -10.16 -7.85
C LEU A 782 10.09 -9.25 -7.74
N ASN A 783 9.12 -9.36 -8.65
CA ASN A 783 7.88 -8.61 -8.59
C ASN A 783 6.98 -9.06 -7.43
N ASN A 784 6.98 -10.35 -7.08
CA ASN A 784 6.27 -10.84 -5.90
C ASN A 784 6.86 -10.23 -4.63
N ILE A 785 8.19 -10.23 -4.50
CA ILE A 785 8.93 -9.55 -3.42
C ILE A 785 8.56 -8.07 -3.37
N ALA A 786 8.55 -7.41 -4.53
CA ALA A 786 8.22 -6.00 -4.64
C ALA A 786 6.78 -5.67 -4.18
N GLY A 787 5.87 -6.63 -4.27
CA GLY A 787 4.47 -6.47 -3.91
C GLY A 787 4.20 -6.49 -2.40
N THR A 788 5.08 -7.09 -1.59
CA THR A 788 4.80 -7.37 -0.17
C THR A 788 4.88 -6.17 0.75
N SER A 789 5.62 -5.11 0.38
CA SER A 789 5.86 -3.94 1.26
C SER A 789 6.13 -2.65 0.47
N GLY A 790 5.31 -2.39 -0.56
CA GLY A 790 5.33 -1.13 -1.29
C GLY A 790 6.68 -0.78 -1.94
N GLU A 791 7.14 0.47 -1.80
CA GLU A 791 8.40 0.92 -2.39
C GLU A 791 9.65 0.31 -1.73
N GLU A 792 9.60 0.00 -0.45
CA GLU A 792 10.69 -0.68 0.26
C GLU A 792 10.89 -2.09 -0.31
N GLY A 793 9.78 -2.82 -0.55
CA GLY A 793 9.79 -4.09 -1.26
C GLY A 793 10.39 -3.99 -2.66
N LYS A 794 10.02 -2.98 -3.46
CA LYS A 794 10.59 -2.73 -4.80
C LYS A 794 12.09 -2.44 -4.74
N THR A 795 12.55 -1.73 -3.72
CA THR A 795 13.98 -1.39 -3.54
C THR A 795 14.78 -2.63 -3.16
N PHE A 796 14.24 -3.41 -2.23
CA PHE A 796 14.79 -4.70 -1.83
C PHE A 796 14.89 -5.65 -3.04
N ALA A 797 13.81 -5.82 -3.80
CA ALA A 797 13.80 -6.63 -5.02
C ALA A 797 14.85 -6.17 -6.06
N ARG A 798 15.02 -4.85 -6.26
CA ARG A 798 16.03 -4.31 -7.19
C ARG A 798 17.46 -4.64 -6.73
N ARG A 799 17.74 -4.55 -5.43
CA ARG A 799 19.05 -4.86 -4.85
C ARG A 799 19.40 -6.34 -4.99
N HIS A 800 18.39 -7.20 -4.89
CA HIS A 800 18.54 -8.65 -4.97
C HIS A 800 18.38 -9.24 -6.38
N ARG A 801 18.42 -8.40 -7.42
CA ARG A 801 18.27 -8.86 -8.80
C ARG A 801 19.25 -9.98 -9.17
N ASP A 802 20.51 -9.84 -8.78
CA ASP A 802 21.58 -10.79 -9.09
C ASP A 802 21.91 -11.72 -7.92
N THR A 803 21.14 -11.65 -6.83
CA THR A 803 21.31 -12.51 -5.66
C THR A 803 20.72 -13.89 -5.93
N LEU A 804 21.46 -14.94 -5.56
CA LEU A 804 21.02 -16.34 -5.72
C LEU A 804 20.19 -16.83 -4.53
N LEU A 805 20.65 -16.48 -3.32
CA LEU A 805 20.04 -16.77 -2.03
C LEU A 805 20.14 -15.49 -1.20
N ILE A 806 18.99 -14.99 -0.74
CA ILE A 806 18.88 -13.73 -0.02
C ILE A 806 19.29 -13.95 1.44
N ASP A 807 20.15 -13.06 1.95
CA ASP A 807 20.68 -13.05 3.31
C ASP A 807 20.31 -11.78 4.09
N GLU A 808 19.25 -11.09 3.65
CA GLU A 808 18.61 -9.95 4.32
C GLU A 808 17.10 -10.22 4.52
N VAL A 809 16.51 -9.70 5.59
CA VAL A 809 15.05 -9.72 5.79
C VAL A 809 14.40 -8.66 4.90
N ALA A 810 13.36 -9.05 4.16
CA ALA A 810 12.58 -8.08 3.40
C ALA A 810 11.85 -7.11 4.35
N PRO A 811 11.86 -5.80 4.05
CA PRO A 811 11.18 -4.81 4.86
C PRO A 811 9.69 -5.11 4.95
N TRP A 812 9.05 -4.77 6.07
CA TRP A 812 7.60 -4.85 6.26
C TRP A 812 6.98 -3.47 6.31
N ALA A 813 5.95 -3.29 5.48
CA ALA A 813 5.03 -2.16 5.55
C ALA A 813 3.61 -2.65 5.30
N ALA A 814 2.66 -2.18 6.12
CA ALA A 814 1.24 -2.44 5.89
C ALA A 814 0.85 -1.99 4.48
N THR A 815 0.16 -2.84 3.73
CA THR A 815 -0.16 -2.58 2.33
C THR A 815 -1.54 -3.09 1.94
N ASP A 816 -2.28 -2.26 1.21
CA ASP A 816 -3.54 -2.65 0.58
C ASP A 816 -3.33 -3.28 -0.80
N ASN A 817 -2.07 -3.59 -1.16
CA ASN A 817 -1.75 -4.36 -2.33
C ASN A 817 -2.47 -5.71 -2.28
N VAL A 818 -2.98 -6.08 -3.46
CA VAL A 818 -3.64 -7.36 -3.66
C VAL A 818 -2.71 -8.23 -4.47
N LEU A 819 -2.21 -9.31 -3.87
CA LEU A 819 -1.53 -10.37 -4.58
C LEU A 819 -2.53 -11.07 -5.51
N ALA A 820 -2.13 -11.28 -6.77
CA ALA A 820 -3.00 -11.91 -7.77
C ALA A 820 -3.28 -13.40 -7.51
N GLY A 821 -2.58 -14.00 -6.55
CA GLY A 821 -2.85 -15.33 -6.00
C GLY A 821 -4.12 -15.36 -5.14
N SER A 822 -4.53 -16.57 -4.80
CA SER A 822 -5.62 -16.84 -3.85
C SER A 822 -5.14 -17.90 -2.88
N THR A 823 -5.58 -17.85 -1.63
CA THR A 823 -5.30 -18.87 -0.62
C THR A 823 -6.55 -19.06 0.23
N ASP A 824 -6.81 -20.29 0.67
CA ASP A 824 -7.94 -20.63 1.54
C ASP A 824 -7.70 -20.28 3.02
N VAL A 825 -6.46 -19.89 3.39
CA VAL A 825 -6.16 -19.14 4.63
C VAL A 825 -7.03 -17.90 4.73
N GLY A 826 -7.48 -17.37 3.58
CA GLY A 826 -8.40 -16.25 3.53
C GLY A 826 -9.64 -16.48 4.38
N ASP A 827 -10.33 -17.60 4.25
CA ASP A 827 -11.53 -17.88 5.04
C ASP A 827 -11.25 -18.02 6.55
N VAL A 828 -10.05 -18.49 6.94
CA VAL A 828 -9.62 -18.51 8.36
C VAL A 828 -9.45 -17.08 8.88
N SER A 829 -8.87 -16.18 8.08
CA SER A 829 -8.67 -14.77 8.44
C SER A 829 -9.96 -13.96 8.61
N TRP A 830 -11.08 -14.45 8.08
CA TRP A 830 -12.40 -13.90 8.35
C TRP A 830 -13.04 -14.44 9.64
N LYS A 831 -12.47 -15.46 10.27
CA LYS A 831 -12.93 -16.04 11.54
C LYS A 831 -12.10 -15.62 12.74
N ALA A 832 -10.78 -15.59 12.59
CA ALA A 832 -9.84 -15.21 13.65
C ALA A 832 -8.74 -14.28 13.09
N PRO A 833 -8.08 -13.46 13.93
CA PRO A 833 -6.89 -12.73 13.52
C PRO A 833 -5.83 -13.68 12.96
N VAL A 834 -5.31 -13.41 11.76
CA VAL A 834 -4.29 -14.24 11.12
C VAL A 834 -3.11 -13.41 10.66
N ALA A 835 -1.89 -13.89 10.94
CA ALA A 835 -0.66 -13.41 10.31
C ALA A 835 0.08 -14.54 9.61
N GLN A 836 0.70 -14.20 8.49
CA GLN A 836 1.48 -15.12 7.67
C GLN A 836 2.85 -14.51 7.31
N CYS A 837 3.92 -15.31 7.36
CA CYS A 837 5.26 -14.90 6.94
C CYS A 837 5.78 -15.72 5.75
N PHE A 838 6.75 -15.16 5.04
CA PHE A 838 7.55 -15.83 4.01
C PHE A 838 8.90 -16.25 4.59
N SER A 839 9.41 -17.41 4.13
CA SER A 839 10.73 -17.91 4.54
C SER A 839 11.53 -18.45 3.34
N PRO A 840 12.87 -18.22 3.27
CA PRO A 840 13.67 -18.51 2.10
C PRO A 840 13.97 -20.02 2.00
N CYS A 841 13.20 -20.72 1.18
CA CYS A 841 13.28 -22.17 0.99
C CYS A 841 13.88 -22.58 -0.36
N PHE A 842 14.08 -21.64 -1.29
CA PHE A 842 14.57 -21.93 -2.64
C PHE A 842 15.29 -20.75 -3.29
N ALA A 843 15.98 -21.00 -4.40
CA ALA A 843 16.76 -20.00 -5.12
C ALA A 843 15.87 -18.90 -5.74
N VAL A 844 16.36 -17.67 -5.71
CA VAL A 844 15.68 -16.49 -6.28
C VAL A 844 15.39 -16.71 -7.77
N GLY A 845 14.15 -16.42 -8.17
CA GLY A 845 13.69 -16.59 -9.54
C GLY A 845 12.97 -17.91 -9.82
N THR A 846 13.02 -18.88 -8.90
CA THR A 846 12.32 -20.17 -9.06
C THR A 846 10.81 -19.93 -9.19
N PRO A 847 10.16 -20.29 -10.31
CA PRO A 847 8.71 -20.21 -10.41
C PRO A 847 8.06 -21.27 -9.52
N LEU A 848 6.97 -20.91 -8.83
CA LEU A 848 6.09 -21.91 -8.24
C LEU A 848 5.48 -22.80 -9.34
N HIS A 849 5.08 -24.00 -8.96
CA HIS A 849 4.46 -25.03 -9.81
C HIS A 849 5.37 -25.47 -10.95
N SER A 850 6.68 -25.50 -10.68
CA SER A 850 7.71 -25.86 -11.64
C SER A 850 8.53 -27.06 -11.17
N TRP A 851 9.21 -27.72 -12.11
CA TRP A 851 10.13 -28.79 -11.78
C TRP A 851 11.29 -28.30 -10.90
N GLN A 852 11.71 -27.03 -11.08
CA GLN A 852 12.76 -26.40 -10.29
C GLN A 852 12.38 -26.32 -8.82
N LEU A 853 11.12 -25.98 -8.49
CA LEU A 853 10.71 -25.93 -7.09
C LEU A 853 10.73 -27.33 -6.45
N VAL A 854 10.14 -28.32 -7.14
CA VAL A 854 10.08 -29.70 -6.62
C VAL A 854 11.48 -30.24 -6.34
N SER A 855 12.44 -29.97 -7.23
CA SER A 855 13.84 -30.40 -7.07
C SER A 855 14.53 -29.82 -5.82
N GLN A 856 14.08 -28.67 -5.32
CA GLN A 856 14.66 -27.95 -4.19
C GLN A 856 14.05 -28.38 -2.84
N GLY A 857 12.88 -29.03 -2.84
CA GLY A 857 12.06 -29.27 -1.63
C GLY A 857 12.66 -30.16 -0.53
N ARG A 858 13.77 -30.87 -0.82
CA ARG A 858 14.55 -31.69 0.15
C ARG A 858 15.97 -31.17 0.39
N THR A 859 16.29 -30.00 -0.15
CA THR A 859 17.63 -29.42 0.00
C THR A 859 17.82 -28.82 1.38
N SER A 860 19.08 -28.67 1.80
CA SER A 860 19.39 -27.92 3.02
C SER A 860 18.90 -26.47 2.98
N ILE A 861 18.74 -25.89 1.78
CA ILE A 861 18.13 -24.56 1.57
C ILE A 861 16.67 -24.58 2.04
N ALA A 862 15.89 -25.55 1.55
CA ALA A 862 14.49 -25.74 1.93
C ALA A 862 14.33 -26.00 3.44
N HIS A 863 15.17 -26.87 3.99
CA HIS A 863 15.15 -27.20 5.41
C HIS A 863 15.49 -26.01 6.31
N LYS A 864 16.50 -25.21 5.97
CA LYS A 864 16.86 -24.00 6.73
C LYS A 864 15.74 -22.97 6.72
N GLY A 865 15.11 -22.72 5.57
CA GLY A 865 13.93 -21.86 5.47
C GLY A 865 12.76 -22.37 6.30
N MET A 866 12.47 -23.67 6.25
CA MET A 866 11.43 -24.31 7.06
C MET A 866 11.68 -24.12 8.57
N LEU A 867 12.90 -24.34 9.04
CA LEU A 867 13.25 -24.15 10.46
C LEU A 867 13.12 -22.68 10.90
N LEU A 868 13.52 -21.72 10.05
CA LEU A 868 13.31 -20.29 10.31
C LEU A 868 11.81 -19.97 10.49
N ALA A 869 10.95 -20.48 9.60
CA ALA A 869 9.52 -20.29 9.72
C ALA A 869 8.97 -20.87 11.04
N GLY A 870 9.42 -22.07 11.42
CA GLY A 870 9.06 -22.68 12.71
C GLY A 870 9.42 -21.80 13.90
N LYS A 871 10.60 -21.17 13.90
CA LYS A 871 11.03 -20.24 14.97
C LYS A 871 10.17 -18.98 15.02
N VAL A 872 9.88 -18.38 13.87
CA VAL A 872 9.03 -17.18 13.77
C VAL A 872 7.62 -17.45 14.29
N LEU A 873 7.02 -18.57 13.85
CA LEU A 873 5.69 -18.99 14.30
C LEU A 873 5.66 -19.26 15.81
N ALA A 874 6.63 -20.00 16.35
CA ALA A 874 6.71 -20.30 17.78
C ALA A 874 6.83 -19.03 18.63
N ALA A 875 7.77 -18.15 18.31
CA ALA A 875 7.98 -16.92 19.06
C ALA A 875 6.74 -16.02 19.04
N THR A 876 6.06 -15.95 17.89
CA THR A 876 4.81 -15.19 17.76
C THR A 876 3.67 -15.82 18.56
N ALA A 877 3.53 -17.15 18.53
CA ALA A 877 2.54 -17.87 19.31
C ALA A 877 2.74 -17.68 20.82
N ILE A 878 3.98 -17.83 21.30
CA ILE A 878 4.35 -17.59 22.70
C ILE A 878 4.01 -16.16 23.11
N ARG A 879 4.35 -15.18 22.27
CA ARG A 879 4.02 -13.79 22.52
C ARG A 879 2.51 -13.59 22.70
N LEU A 880 1.68 -14.20 21.86
CA LEU A 880 0.23 -14.11 21.97
C LEU A 880 -0.33 -14.72 23.27
N PHE A 881 0.30 -15.75 23.81
CA PHE A 881 -0.07 -16.27 25.14
C PHE A 881 0.33 -15.32 26.26
N SER A 882 1.48 -14.64 26.13
CA SER A 882 2.03 -13.77 27.19
C SER A 882 1.57 -12.30 27.16
N ASP A 883 1.08 -11.82 26.01
CA ASP A 883 0.72 -10.42 25.76
C ASP A 883 -0.78 -10.31 25.42
N SER A 884 -1.61 -10.23 26.45
CA SER A 884 -3.07 -10.14 26.27
C SER A 884 -3.51 -8.86 25.54
N ALA A 885 -2.73 -7.77 25.66
CA ALA A 885 -3.03 -6.52 24.99
C ALA A 885 -2.81 -6.64 23.47
N LEU A 886 -1.73 -7.30 23.04
CA LEU A 886 -1.52 -7.64 21.63
C LEU A 886 -2.69 -8.48 21.07
N LEU A 887 -3.11 -9.51 21.81
CA LEU A 887 -4.20 -10.38 21.39
C LEU A 887 -5.53 -9.63 21.30
N GLU A 888 -5.88 -8.86 22.33
CA GLU A 888 -7.10 -8.05 22.36
C GLU A 888 -7.15 -7.03 21.22
N ALA A 889 -6.03 -6.36 20.94
CA ALA A 889 -5.90 -5.43 19.83
C ALA A 889 -6.06 -6.13 18.48
N SER A 890 -5.41 -7.29 18.29
CA SER A 890 -5.55 -8.10 17.07
C SER A 890 -7.01 -8.53 16.84
N GLN A 891 -7.70 -8.96 17.90
CA GLN A 891 -9.12 -9.31 17.83
C GLN A 891 -10.02 -8.11 17.58
N GLN A 892 -9.70 -6.95 18.16
CA GLN A 892 -10.44 -5.71 17.96
C GLN A 892 -10.36 -5.26 16.50
N GLU A 893 -9.17 -5.33 15.89
CA GLU A 893 -8.96 -5.03 14.47
C GLU A 893 -9.87 -5.90 13.59
N LEU A 894 -9.91 -7.22 13.82
CA LEU A 894 -10.81 -8.10 13.06
C LEU A 894 -12.29 -7.78 13.33
N ARG A 895 -12.69 -7.56 14.60
CA ARG A 895 -14.09 -7.22 14.94
C ARG A 895 -14.58 -5.98 14.22
N GLN A 896 -13.71 -4.97 14.02
CA GLN A 896 -14.06 -3.77 13.25
C GLN A 896 -14.35 -4.12 11.79
N VAL A 897 -13.50 -4.95 11.16
CA VAL A 897 -13.73 -5.41 9.78
C VAL A 897 -15.03 -6.20 9.66
N LEU A 898 -15.31 -7.10 10.61
CA LEU A 898 -16.50 -7.95 10.59
C LEU A 898 -17.80 -7.20 10.89
N ALA A 899 -17.74 -6.11 11.67
CA ALA A 899 -18.90 -5.26 11.95
C ALA A 899 -19.42 -4.57 10.68
N GLU A 900 -18.51 -4.20 9.77
CA GLU A 900 -18.86 -3.63 8.46
C GLU A 900 -19.19 -4.71 7.43
N ARG A 901 -18.41 -5.80 7.43
CA ARG A 901 -18.46 -6.87 6.43
C ARG A 901 -18.52 -8.23 7.12
N PRO A 902 -19.73 -8.71 7.46
CA PRO A 902 -19.86 -10.00 8.11
C PRO A 902 -19.42 -11.12 7.17
N TYR A 903 -18.61 -12.05 7.68
CA TYR A 903 -18.17 -13.20 6.93
C TYR A 903 -19.35 -14.09 6.50
N ARG A 904 -19.31 -14.53 5.25
CA ARG A 904 -20.20 -15.57 4.71
C ARG A 904 -19.33 -16.53 3.91
N CYS A 905 -19.38 -17.82 4.28
CA CYS A 905 -18.67 -18.85 3.53
C CYS A 905 -19.13 -18.81 2.06
N PRO A 906 -18.19 -18.76 1.09
CA PRO A 906 -18.52 -18.65 -0.32
C PRO A 906 -18.90 -19.98 -0.96
N ILE A 907 -18.65 -21.10 -0.28
CA ILE A 907 -18.99 -22.44 -0.75
C ILE A 907 -20.43 -22.78 -0.32
N PRO A 908 -21.34 -23.11 -1.26
CA PRO A 908 -22.70 -23.55 -0.93
C PRO A 908 -22.71 -24.82 -0.04
N ALA A 909 -23.75 -24.99 0.77
CA ALA A 909 -23.83 -26.05 1.77
C ALA A 909 -23.88 -27.46 1.15
N GLU A 910 -24.42 -27.58 -0.06
CA GLU A 910 -24.55 -28.82 -0.82
C GLU A 910 -23.25 -29.26 -1.51
N VAL A 911 -22.24 -28.39 -1.58
CA VAL A 911 -20.94 -28.71 -2.19
C VAL A 911 -20.07 -29.42 -1.16
N SER A 912 -19.48 -30.54 -1.55
CA SER A 912 -18.53 -31.31 -0.72
C SER A 912 -17.12 -31.24 -1.31
N PRO A 913 -16.07 -31.41 -0.49
CA PRO A 913 -14.70 -31.62 -0.97
C PRO A 913 -14.65 -32.65 -2.09
N SER A 914 -13.85 -32.38 -3.13
CA SER A 914 -13.75 -33.28 -4.27
C SER A 914 -12.33 -33.39 -4.79
N VAL A 915 -11.93 -34.63 -5.09
CA VAL A 915 -10.63 -34.97 -5.68
C VAL A 915 -10.45 -34.32 -7.05
N LEU A 916 -9.21 -34.23 -7.53
CA LEU A 916 -8.91 -33.77 -8.89
C LEU A 916 -9.52 -34.75 -9.92
N ARG A 917 -10.19 -34.22 -10.96
CA ARG A 917 -10.88 -35.02 -12.00
C ARG A 917 -10.14 -35.04 -13.33
#